data_AF-A0A357ARH8-F1
#
_entry.id   AF-A0A357ARH8-F1
#
_cell.length_a   1.000
_cell.length_b   1.000
_cell.length_c   1.000
_cell.angle_alpha   90.00
_cell.angle_beta   90.00
_cell.angle_gamma   90.00
#
_symmetry.space_group_name_H-M   'P 1'
#
loop_
_entity.id
_entity.type
_entity.pdbx_description
1 polymer ?
#
loop_
_entity_poly.entity_id
_entity_poly.type
_entity_poly.pdbx_seq_one_letter_code
_entity_poly.pdbx_strand_id
1 'polypeptide(L)'
;MDGENKKLEERAPKELLAENKELGVKAKIILKPFICYALQQNGDRFIYRVQLNNEKETDLSNLVLKISTIPEFTMPFSREVAVLPANEELLITDLKVLLNPQRLAAQTEKNKCVLSISLYQNDSEIFRIQNELDVLAFDEWPGIYAPDLVASFVTPNNARIPEIAGDAAKLMEKWTNDSALDGYQSKDPNRILAMAAAIYGAIQKQNILYSEPPASFVGIGQRVRSCDAMLLQKFGTCIEMALLYASVAESIGLHPIIVILKGHAFAGLWLEEESAFSDTIIDDPAIISKRTAEGINEIVCLECTGMNSGRNTEFKDAVKLANAKLSMVDDFICAVDINRARKMGILPLPQRVIIGGEYQVPTELLKESELTSAPDKLSQKIEVKHLNYDEVKPQGKVEFWERKLLDLGLRNSLINMRIKGNVIPLLLKQIAELEDALSSGKEYVVSPRPIEMEVKDEEEKNPEFYANVSDLNNIFKLDFENKRLRSGLSEAELSKNLIGLYRSNKVAIEEGGANTLFLTLGLLRWYETDRSNQARYAPIVLVPIDIVRKSANSGYIIRERDEDAQMNITLLEMLKQDFGIVINGLDPLPADEHGVDLPVVFATVRNAVMGQKRWDIIQSAYIGVFSFSQFVMWNDVRNRIEELEKNKIVKSLIDGKLAWDPEPMEEGEKVSEDEALITIPADASQLFAIETAAKGESFVLHGPPGTGKSQTITALIANALGQGKTVLFVAEKMAALSVVQKRLSKIGLGPFCLELHSNKSKKSDVIGQLKMVSEITKDKSPEEYERSAEQL
;
A
#
# COMPACT_ATOMS: atom_id res chain seq x y z
N MET A 1 -22.29 15.28 8.35
CA MET A 1 -21.22 16.18 8.86
C MET A 1 -21.26 16.37 10.37
N ASP A 2 -22.26 15.85 11.11
CA ASP A 2 -22.32 16.00 12.59
C ASP A 2 -21.85 14.77 13.40
N GLY A 3 -21.27 13.75 12.75
CA GLY A 3 -20.82 12.50 13.41
C GLY A 3 -19.34 12.49 13.81
N GLU A 4 -18.46 13.11 13.02
CA GLU A 4 -17.00 13.05 13.24
C GLU A 4 -16.51 13.99 14.35
N ASN A 5 -17.19 15.13 14.58
CA ASN A 5 -16.83 16.07 15.65
C ASN A 5 -17.12 15.52 17.06
N LYS A 6 -18.01 14.53 17.22
CA LYS A 6 -18.34 13.95 18.53
C LYS A 6 -17.28 13.00 19.07
N LYS A 7 -16.54 12.29 18.20
CA LYS A 7 -15.51 11.31 18.63
C LYS A 7 -14.27 11.99 19.26
N LEU A 8 -14.03 13.27 18.96
CA LEU A 8 -12.93 14.05 19.53
C LEU A 8 -13.33 14.81 20.81
N GLU A 9 -14.60 15.19 20.97
CA GLU A 9 -15.10 15.87 22.18
C GLU A 9 -15.09 14.95 23.43
N GLU A 10 -15.28 13.64 23.27
CA GLU A 10 -15.29 12.69 24.40
C GLU A 10 -13.89 12.38 24.97
N ARG A 11 -12.80 12.75 24.27
CA ARG A 11 -11.41 12.64 24.77
C ARG A 11 -10.94 13.89 25.53
N ALA A 12 -11.77 14.93 25.60
CA ALA A 12 -11.32 16.23 26.06
C ALA A 12 -11.01 16.23 27.58
N PRO A 13 -9.84 16.74 28.00
CA PRO A 13 -9.56 16.96 29.42
C PRO A 13 -10.59 17.95 30.01
N LYS A 14 -10.99 17.70 31.26
CA LYS A 14 -11.99 18.50 31.96
C LYS A 14 -11.48 19.93 32.16
N GLU A 15 -12.32 20.89 31.79
CA GLU A 15 -12.07 22.31 32.02
C GLU A 15 -12.79 22.78 33.28
N LEU A 16 -12.05 23.38 34.21
CA LEU A 16 -12.59 24.05 35.39
C LEU A 16 -12.36 25.54 35.30
N LEU A 17 -13.37 26.33 35.66
CA LEU A 17 -13.32 27.78 35.69
C LEU A 17 -13.62 28.26 37.11
N ALA A 18 -12.90 29.28 37.56
CA ALA A 18 -13.35 30.11 38.68
C ALA A 18 -12.98 31.57 38.49
N GLU A 19 -13.68 32.40 39.25
CA GLU A 19 -13.57 33.85 39.21
C GLU A 19 -13.74 34.36 40.64
N ASN A 20 -12.84 35.25 41.07
CA ASN A 20 -13.11 36.14 42.18
C ASN A 20 -13.41 37.53 41.63
N LYS A 21 -14.68 37.93 41.68
CA LYS A 21 -15.16 39.23 41.14
C LYS A 21 -14.69 40.43 41.96
N GLU A 22 -14.49 40.28 43.26
CA GLU A 22 -13.98 41.35 44.13
C GLU A 22 -12.49 41.60 43.87
N LEU A 23 -11.74 40.53 43.57
CA LEU A 23 -10.30 40.60 43.33
C LEU A 23 -9.93 40.67 41.84
N GLY A 24 -10.89 40.55 40.92
CA GLY A 24 -10.68 40.65 39.47
C GLY A 24 -9.78 39.55 38.92
N VAL A 25 -9.82 38.33 39.47
CA VAL A 25 -8.96 37.21 39.03
C VAL A 25 -9.80 36.06 38.50
N LYS A 26 -9.49 35.60 37.30
CA LYS A 26 -10.08 34.39 36.68
C LYS A 26 -9.04 33.28 36.58
N ALA A 27 -9.48 32.05 36.74
CA ALA A 27 -8.64 30.86 36.60
C ALA A 27 -9.31 29.81 35.72
N LYS A 28 -8.52 29.21 34.83
CA LYS A 28 -8.92 28.12 33.95
C LYS A 28 -7.94 26.96 34.11
N ILE A 29 -8.45 25.77 34.42
CA ILE A 29 -7.64 24.56 34.64
C ILE A 29 -8.06 23.46 33.69
N ILE A 30 -7.08 22.78 33.10
CA ILE A 30 -7.29 21.60 32.26
C ILE A 30 -6.69 20.37 32.95
N LEU A 31 -7.50 19.35 33.19
CA LEU A 31 -7.13 18.16 33.96
C LEU A 31 -7.83 16.87 33.48
N LYS A 32 -7.29 15.70 33.85
CA LYS A 32 -7.98 14.41 33.68
C LYS A 32 -9.04 14.23 34.78
N PRO A 33 -10.22 13.67 34.48
CA PRO A 33 -11.30 13.54 35.46
C PRO A 33 -11.06 12.45 36.52
N PHE A 34 -9.93 11.74 36.44
CA PHE A 34 -9.59 10.63 37.34
C PHE A 34 -8.11 10.65 37.74
N ILE A 35 -7.79 9.91 38.79
CA ILE A 35 -6.45 9.50 39.20
C ILE A 35 -6.43 7.98 39.43
N CYS A 36 -5.33 7.31 39.11
CA CYS A 36 -5.17 5.87 39.30
C CYS A 36 -3.71 5.49 39.49
N TYR A 37 -3.47 4.26 39.96
CA TYR A 37 -2.11 3.76 40.18
C TYR A 37 -1.30 3.68 38.87
N ALA A 38 -1.90 3.20 37.78
CA ALA A 38 -1.23 3.13 36.47
C ALA A 38 -0.75 4.51 35.99
N LEU A 39 -1.55 5.57 36.20
CA LEU A 39 -1.15 6.94 35.87
C LEU A 39 0.04 7.40 36.73
N GLN A 40 -0.02 7.13 38.04
CA GLN A 40 1.07 7.46 38.97
C GLN A 40 2.38 6.73 38.63
N GLN A 41 2.31 5.43 38.35
CA GLN A 41 3.47 4.59 38.05
C GLN A 41 4.19 5.04 36.78
N ASN A 42 3.44 5.38 35.75
CA ASN A 42 3.97 5.80 34.46
C ASN A 42 4.35 7.29 34.41
N GLY A 43 4.22 8.02 35.53
CA GLY A 43 4.60 9.43 35.63
C GLY A 43 3.73 10.38 34.80
N ASP A 44 2.54 9.95 34.36
CA ASP A 44 1.62 10.81 33.60
C ASP A 44 0.93 11.82 34.52
N ARG A 45 0.65 13.01 33.99
CA ARG A 45 0.09 14.13 34.75
C ARG A 45 -1.42 14.11 34.67
N PHE A 46 -2.08 14.32 35.82
CA PHE A 46 -3.53 14.52 35.83
C PHE A 46 -3.92 16.00 35.71
N ILE A 47 -3.00 16.96 35.90
CA ILE A 47 -3.22 18.39 35.65
C ILE A 47 -2.26 18.86 34.55
N TYR A 48 -2.81 19.34 33.44
CA TYR A 48 -2.03 19.74 32.27
C TYR A 48 -1.64 21.22 32.30
N ARG A 49 -2.57 22.10 32.65
CA ARG A 49 -2.31 23.54 32.74
C ARG A 49 -3.24 24.25 33.71
N VAL A 50 -2.73 25.32 34.31
CA VAL A 50 -3.47 26.32 35.07
C VAL A 50 -3.19 27.67 34.41
N GLN A 51 -4.24 28.35 33.97
CA GLN A 51 -4.20 29.68 33.39
C GLN A 51 -4.84 30.64 34.39
N LEU A 52 -4.11 31.69 34.77
CA LEU A 52 -4.57 32.74 35.68
C LEU A 52 -4.67 34.04 34.87
N ASN A 53 -5.76 34.77 35.01
CA ASN A 53 -5.99 36.04 34.33
C ASN A 53 -6.30 37.11 35.38
N ASN A 54 -5.59 38.24 35.30
CA ASN A 54 -5.80 39.40 36.17
C ASN A 54 -6.50 40.51 35.39
N GLU A 55 -7.72 40.84 35.79
CA GLU A 55 -8.57 41.87 35.18
C GLU A 55 -8.46 43.22 35.88
N LYS A 56 -7.52 43.38 36.81
CA LYS A 56 -7.21 44.67 37.45
C LYS A 56 -6.18 45.45 36.65
N GLU A 57 -6.21 46.76 36.83
CA GLU A 57 -5.18 47.69 36.34
C GLU A 57 -3.89 47.67 37.18
N THR A 58 -3.79 46.81 38.18
CA THR A 58 -2.61 46.66 39.05
C THR A 58 -2.09 45.23 39.08
N ASP A 59 -0.76 45.12 39.17
CA ASP A 59 -0.07 43.83 39.31
C ASP A 59 -0.39 43.16 40.64
N LEU A 60 -0.58 41.84 40.61
CA LEU A 60 -0.71 41.02 41.82
C LEU A 60 0.62 40.29 42.05
N SER A 61 1.24 40.55 43.20
CA SER A 61 2.50 39.92 43.62
C SER A 61 2.34 39.08 44.89
N ASN A 62 3.35 38.27 45.20
CA ASN A 62 3.39 37.34 46.35
C ASN A 62 2.25 36.31 46.32
N LEU A 63 2.04 35.71 45.15
CA LEU A 63 1.00 34.72 44.94
C LEU A 63 1.54 33.31 45.21
N VAL A 64 0.72 32.46 45.82
CA VAL A 64 1.05 31.06 46.08
C VAL A 64 -0.08 30.16 45.61
N LEU A 65 0.20 29.32 44.60
CA LEU A 65 -0.71 28.29 44.12
C LEU A 65 -0.53 27.04 44.99
N LYS A 66 -1.61 26.54 45.58
CA LYS A 66 -1.65 25.30 46.36
C LYS A 66 -2.63 24.31 45.72
N ILE A 67 -2.19 23.06 45.58
CA ILE A 67 -2.99 21.96 45.02
C ILE A 67 -2.94 20.79 45.99
N SER A 68 -4.11 20.27 46.35
CA SER A 68 -4.24 19.10 47.21
C SER A 68 -5.53 18.34 46.93
N THR A 69 -5.64 17.12 47.47
CA THR A 69 -6.87 16.31 47.40
C THR A 69 -7.35 15.95 48.79
N ILE A 70 -8.67 15.82 48.95
CA ILE A 70 -9.31 15.31 50.17
C ILE A 70 -10.20 14.13 49.78
N PRO A 71 -9.91 12.89 50.24
CA PRO A 71 -8.74 12.50 51.04
C PRO A 71 -7.40 12.67 50.30
N GLU A 72 -6.28 12.70 51.04
CA GLU A 72 -4.93 13.01 50.53
C GLU A 72 -4.37 11.91 49.61
N PHE A 73 -4.76 11.96 48.35
CA PHE A 73 -4.21 11.14 47.25
C PHE A 73 -3.07 11.82 46.48
N THR A 74 -2.79 13.08 46.80
CA THR A 74 -1.67 13.87 46.27
C THR A 74 -0.68 14.12 47.40
N MET A 75 0.60 14.23 47.06
CA MET A 75 1.57 14.86 47.96
C MET A 75 1.29 16.37 48.02
N PRO A 76 1.49 17.04 49.17
CA PRO A 76 1.29 18.48 49.28
C PRO A 76 2.06 19.23 48.19
N PHE A 77 1.35 20.01 47.38
CA PHE A 77 1.93 20.80 46.30
C PHE A 77 1.72 22.30 46.55
N SER A 78 2.81 23.06 46.47
CA SER A 78 2.78 24.52 46.52
C SER A 78 3.79 25.09 45.53
N ARG A 79 3.40 26.17 44.85
CA ARG A 79 4.24 26.90 43.91
C ARG A 79 4.06 28.40 44.09
N GLU A 80 5.18 29.10 44.21
CA GLU A 80 5.20 30.56 44.18
C GLU A 80 4.96 31.08 42.75
N VAL A 81 4.12 32.10 42.66
CA VAL A 81 3.81 32.86 41.45
C VAL A 81 4.26 34.29 41.74
N ALA A 82 5.41 34.68 41.18
CA ALA A 82 6.10 35.92 41.55
C ALA A 82 5.23 37.17 41.30
N VAL A 83 4.70 37.29 40.08
CA VAL A 83 3.83 38.38 39.65
C VAL A 83 2.81 37.84 38.65
N LEU A 84 1.56 38.30 38.78
CA LEU A 84 0.51 38.21 37.76
C LEU A 84 0.22 39.66 37.28
N PRO A 85 0.70 40.06 36.09
CA PRO A 85 0.63 41.46 35.65
C PRO A 85 -0.80 41.95 35.43
N ALA A 86 -0.99 43.27 35.50
CA ALA A 86 -2.27 43.94 35.22
C ALA A 86 -2.78 43.64 33.80
N ASN A 87 -4.05 43.26 33.66
CA ASN A 87 -4.71 42.94 32.38
C ASN A 87 -4.02 41.84 31.55
N GLU A 88 -3.20 40.99 32.16
CA GLU A 88 -2.50 39.90 31.48
C GLU A 88 -2.88 38.52 32.03
N GLU A 89 -2.55 37.50 31.22
CA GLU A 89 -2.67 36.09 31.57
C GLU A 89 -1.32 35.44 31.87
N LEU A 90 -1.30 34.56 32.86
CA LEU A 90 -0.18 33.69 33.17
C LEU A 90 -0.57 32.23 32.95
N LEU A 91 0.16 31.57 32.06
CA LEU A 91 0.00 30.14 31.77
C LEU A 91 1.05 29.31 32.52
N ILE A 92 0.60 28.35 33.33
CA ILE A 92 1.42 27.43 34.10
C ILE A 92 1.20 26.00 33.59
N THR A 93 2.23 25.37 33.00
CA THR A 93 2.15 24.02 32.40
C THR A 93 3.04 22.98 33.08
N ASP A 94 4.04 23.41 33.84
CA ASP A 94 5.03 22.59 34.55
C ASP A 94 4.60 22.29 36.00
N LEU A 95 3.38 21.79 36.17
CA LEU A 95 2.85 21.39 37.48
C LEU A 95 3.27 19.94 37.81
N LYS A 96 4.16 19.78 38.79
CA LYS A 96 4.60 18.47 39.29
C LYS A 96 3.80 18.04 40.52
N VAL A 97 2.49 17.88 40.37
CA VAL A 97 1.64 17.37 41.45
C VAL A 97 1.78 15.86 41.51
N LEU A 98 2.51 15.37 42.52
CA LEU A 98 2.76 13.94 42.69
C LEU A 98 1.57 13.25 43.35
N LEU A 99 1.19 12.09 42.83
CA LEU A 99 0.19 11.22 43.46
C LEU A 99 0.83 10.34 44.53
N ASN A 100 0.09 10.00 45.59
CA ASN A 100 0.56 9.14 46.65
C ASN A 100 0.49 7.66 46.22
N PRO A 101 1.64 6.99 45.97
CA PRO A 101 1.66 5.63 45.43
C PRO A 101 1.08 4.60 46.40
N GLN A 102 1.34 4.74 47.70
CA GLN A 102 0.87 3.81 48.73
C GLN A 102 -0.65 3.84 48.85
N ARG A 103 -1.21 5.05 48.83
CA ARG A 103 -2.67 5.22 48.94
C ARG A 103 -3.39 4.70 47.71
N LEU A 104 -2.83 4.91 46.52
CA LEU A 104 -3.36 4.36 45.26
C LEU A 104 -3.22 2.84 45.18
N ALA A 105 -2.10 2.27 45.65
CA ALA A 105 -1.90 0.82 45.71
C ALA A 105 -2.92 0.12 46.64
N ALA A 106 -3.29 0.79 47.74
CA ALA A 106 -4.29 0.31 48.70
C ALA A 106 -5.75 0.46 48.21
N GLN A 107 -6.01 1.14 47.09
CA GLN A 107 -7.38 1.28 46.58
C GLN A 107 -7.92 -0.05 46.04
N THR A 108 -8.94 -0.58 46.71
CA THR A 108 -9.64 -1.80 46.31
C THR A 108 -10.90 -1.54 45.50
N GLU A 109 -11.51 -0.36 45.67
CA GLU A 109 -12.75 0.05 45.01
C GLU A 109 -12.64 1.48 44.50
N LYS A 110 -13.40 1.77 43.43
CA LYS A 110 -13.54 3.14 42.92
C LYS A 110 -14.17 4.02 44.00
N ASN A 111 -13.56 5.18 44.25
CA ASN A 111 -14.17 6.20 45.09
C ASN A 111 -13.95 7.60 44.51
N LYS A 112 -14.37 8.63 45.26
CA LYS A 112 -14.20 10.02 44.87
C LYS A 112 -13.28 10.73 45.86
N CYS A 113 -12.49 11.67 45.34
CA CYS A 113 -11.82 12.67 46.15
C CYS A 113 -12.15 14.08 45.64
N VAL A 114 -12.00 15.08 46.50
CA VAL A 114 -12.14 16.49 46.13
C VAL A 114 -10.76 17.05 45.86
N LEU A 115 -10.50 17.42 44.60
CA LEU A 115 -9.36 18.24 44.21
C LEU A 115 -9.61 19.69 44.63
N SER A 116 -8.71 20.26 45.40
CA SER A 116 -8.73 21.67 45.81
C SER A 116 -7.54 22.38 45.16
N ILE A 117 -7.84 23.38 44.32
CA ILE A 117 -6.85 24.29 43.73
C ILE A 117 -7.12 25.68 44.28
N SER A 118 -6.14 26.27 44.96
CA SER A 118 -6.32 27.55 45.65
C SER A 118 -5.14 28.47 45.38
N LEU A 119 -5.43 29.75 45.16
CA LEU A 119 -4.43 30.81 45.01
C LEU A 119 -4.50 31.72 46.23
N TYR A 120 -3.37 31.95 46.87
CA TYR A 120 -3.25 32.86 48.01
C TYR A 120 -2.42 34.07 47.65
N GLN A 121 -2.71 35.21 48.27
CA GLN A 121 -1.87 36.40 48.29
C GLN A 121 -1.64 36.81 49.74
N ASN A 122 -0.38 36.85 50.19
CA ASN A 122 -0.02 37.22 51.57
C ASN A 122 -0.91 36.48 52.61
N ASP A 123 -1.02 35.15 52.47
CA ASP A 123 -1.86 34.23 53.28
C ASP A 123 -3.39 34.42 53.20
N SER A 124 -3.88 35.40 52.44
CA SER A 124 -5.31 35.55 52.13
C SER A 124 -5.68 34.76 50.88
N GLU A 125 -6.73 33.94 50.95
CA GLU A 125 -7.21 33.17 49.79
C GLU A 125 -7.86 34.10 48.76
N ILE A 126 -7.31 34.17 47.54
CA ILE A 126 -7.90 34.90 46.41
C ILE A 126 -9.04 34.09 45.83
N PHE A 127 -8.79 32.82 45.53
CA PHE A 127 -9.85 31.93 45.07
C PHE A 127 -9.54 30.50 45.47
N ARG A 128 -10.60 29.70 45.50
CA ARG A 128 -10.53 28.25 45.63
C ARG A 128 -11.50 27.62 44.64
N ILE A 129 -11.01 26.60 43.95
CA ILE A 129 -11.78 25.76 43.07
C ILE A 129 -11.75 24.36 43.64
N GLN A 130 -12.94 23.79 43.77
CA GLN A 130 -13.10 22.40 44.16
C GLN A 130 -13.75 21.63 43.03
N ASN A 131 -13.22 20.45 42.76
CA ASN A 131 -13.78 19.55 41.79
C ASN A 131 -13.66 18.11 42.27
N GLU A 132 -14.71 17.33 42.10
CA GLU A 132 -14.66 15.89 42.34
C GLU A 132 -13.81 15.21 41.25
N LEU A 133 -12.91 14.34 41.68
CA LEU A 133 -12.15 13.42 40.84
C LEU A 133 -12.48 11.99 41.22
N ASP A 134 -12.56 11.13 40.20
CA ASP A 134 -12.62 9.70 40.39
C ASP A 134 -11.24 9.16 40.80
N VAL A 135 -11.19 8.40 41.88
CA VAL A 135 -10.00 7.61 42.24
C VAL A 135 -10.31 6.18 41.87
N LEU A 136 -9.65 5.70 40.83
CA LEU A 136 -9.89 4.36 40.32
C LEU A 136 -9.24 3.32 41.23
N ALA A 137 -9.82 2.12 41.29
CA ALA A 137 -9.17 1.01 41.95
C ALA A 137 -7.83 0.67 41.29
N PHE A 138 -6.93 0.00 42.01
CA PHE A 138 -5.62 -0.40 41.49
C PHE A 138 -5.72 -1.17 40.16
N ASP A 139 -6.70 -2.06 40.07
CA ASP A 139 -6.99 -2.94 38.94
C ASP A 139 -8.12 -2.40 38.04
N GLU A 140 -8.27 -1.09 37.95
CA GLU A 140 -9.27 -0.44 37.09
C GLU A 140 -8.61 0.35 35.96
N TRP A 141 -8.90 -0.05 34.73
CA TRP A 141 -8.43 0.64 33.54
C TRP A 141 -9.35 1.83 33.21
N PRO A 142 -8.82 3.06 33.03
CA PRO A 142 -9.60 4.29 32.77
C PRO A 142 -10.30 4.36 31.40
N GLY A 143 -10.22 3.31 30.58
CA GLY A 143 -10.90 3.27 29.29
C GLY A 143 -10.35 4.27 28.27
N ILE A 144 -11.26 4.86 27.49
CA ILE A 144 -10.92 5.73 26.34
C ILE A 144 -10.21 7.03 26.73
N TYR A 145 -10.26 7.44 28.01
CA TYR A 145 -9.58 8.66 28.48
C TYR A 145 -8.05 8.48 28.59
N ALA A 146 -7.57 7.25 28.68
CA ALA A 146 -6.16 6.90 28.60
C ALA A 146 -6.02 5.45 28.07
N PRO A 147 -6.24 5.25 26.75
CA PRO A 147 -6.25 3.91 26.17
C PRO A 147 -4.89 3.22 26.29
N ASP A 148 -3.80 3.97 26.13
CA ASP A 148 -2.42 3.54 26.29
C ASP A 148 -2.12 2.90 27.66
N LEU A 149 -2.77 3.35 28.74
CA LEU A 149 -2.63 2.74 30.06
C LEU A 149 -3.13 1.28 30.11
N VAL A 150 -3.87 0.79 29.10
CA VAL A 150 -4.22 -0.63 28.97
C VAL A 150 -2.97 -1.51 28.93
N ALA A 151 -1.84 -0.99 28.42
CA ALA A 151 -0.57 -1.70 28.41
C ALA A 151 -0.02 -1.97 29.81
N SER A 152 -0.41 -1.18 30.82
CA SER A 152 -0.03 -1.48 32.22
C SER A 152 -0.70 -2.76 32.72
N PHE A 153 -1.82 -3.17 32.12
CA PHE A 153 -2.54 -4.39 32.49
C PHE A 153 -2.03 -5.64 31.74
N VAL A 154 -1.14 -5.47 30.76
CA VAL A 154 -0.35 -6.57 30.21
C VAL A 154 0.81 -6.83 31.17
N THR A 155 0.78 -7.99 31.83
CA THR A 155 1.61 -8.33 33.01
C THR A 155 2.46 -9.59 32.75
N PRO A 156 3.49 -9.51 31.88
CA PRO A 156 4.28 -10.67 31.45
C PRO A 156 5.07 -11.32 32.58
N ASN A 157 5.44 -10.55 33.61
CA ASN A 157 6.22 -11.02 34.76
C ASN A 157 5.35 -11.62 35.88
N ASN A 158 4.06 -11.80 35.65
CA ASN A 158 3.17 -12.40 36.64
C ASN A 158 3.55 -13.88 36.89
N ALA A 159 3.55 -14.30 38.16
CA ALA A 159 4.03 -15.62 38.58
C ALA A 159 3.33 -16.82 37.90
N ARG A 160 2.12 -16.64 37.36
CA ARG A 160 1.37 -17.70 36.66
C ARG A 160 1.62 -17.77 35.16
N ILE A 161 2.21 -16.74 34.55
CA ILE A 161 2.46 -16.69 33.11
C ILE A 161 3.47 -17.77 32.65
N PRO A 162 4.58 -18.04 33.37
CA PRO A 162 5.51 -19.12 33.00
C PRO A 162 4.85 -20.51 32.90
N GLU A 163 3.82 -20.78 33.71
CA GLU A 163 3.08 -22.04 33.65
C GLU A 163 2.35 -22.21 32.31
N ILE A 164 1.71 -21.14 31.81
CA ILE A 164 1.02 -21.14 30.52
C ILE A 164 2.02 -21.18 29.37
N ALA A 165 3.11 -20.41 29.46
CA ALA A 165 4.19 -20.47 28.46
C ALA A 165 4.77 -21.89 28.37
N GLY A 166 4.97 -22.57 29.50
CA GLY A 166 5.42 -23.97 29.53
C GLY A 166 4.43 -24.94 28.86
N ASP A 167 3.12 -24.69 28.94
CA ASP A 167 2.12 -25.47 28.21
C ASP A 167 2.10 -25.13 26.70
N ALA A 168 2.38 -23.88 26.31
CA ALA A 168 2.57 -23.50 24.91
C ALA A 168 3.82 -24.17 24.30
N ALA A 169 4.92 -24.25 25.05
CA ALA A 169 6.14 -24.95 24.62
C ALA A 169 5.88 -26.44 24.30
N LYS A 170 5.03 -27.13 25.09
CA LYS A 170 4.63 -28.52 24.82
C LYS A 170 3.81 -28.65 23.53
N LEU A 171 2.98 -27.66 23.21
CA LEU A 171 2.24 -27.63 21.94
C LEU A 171 3.18 -27.38 20.76
N MET A 172 4.15 -26.47 20.92
CA MET A 172 5.20 -26.23 19.92
C MET A 172 6.02 -27.49 19.65
N GLU A 173 6.45 -28.22 20.70
CA GLU A 173 7.16 -29.49 20.57
C GLU A 173 6.36 -30.50 19.76
N LYS A 174 5.07 -30.63 20.07
CA LYS A 174 4.16 -31.56 19.38
C LYS A 174 3.95 -31.21 17.91
N TRP A 175 3.91 -29.92 17.56
CA TRP A 175 3.60 -29.47 16.21
C TRP A 175 4.82 -29.32 15.31
N THR A 176 5.96 -28.96 15.88
CA THR A 176 7.16 -28.56 15.13
C THR A 176 8.40 -29.41 15.45
N ASN A 177 8.31 -30.34 16.41
CA ASN A 177 9.44 -31.05 17.02
C ASN A 177 10.49 -30.13 17.68
N ASP A 178 10.09 -28.89 18.01
CA ASP A 178 10.91 -27.91 18.69
C ASP A 178 10.06 -27.20 19.75
N SER A 179 10.52 -27.22 21.00
CA SER A 179 9.80 -26.63 22.15
C SER A 179 10.21 -25.19 22.44
N ALA A 180 11.23 -24.65 21.75
CA ALA A 180 11.77 -23.34 22.05
C ALA A 180 10.75 -22.22 21.77
N LEU A 181 10.59 -21.33 22.76
CA LEU A 181 9.82 -20.09 22.65
C LEU A 181 10.81 -18.92 22.53
N ASP A 182 11.44 -18.83 21.35
CA ASP A 182 12.58 -17.98 21.03
C ASP A 182 12.19 -16.56 20.55
N GLY A 183 10.92 -16.19 20.69
CA GLY A 183 10.41 -14.92 20.18
C GLY A 183 10.67 -14.79 18.69
N TYR A 184 11.30 -13.69 18.26
CA TYR A 184 11.59 -13.43 16.85
C TYR A 184 12.95 -13.94 16.34
N GLN A 185 13.73 -14.66 17.15
CA GLN A 185 15.10 -15.06 16.80
C GLN A 185 15.18 -15.89 15.50
N SER A 186 14.16 -16.72 15.26
CA SER A 186 14.04 -17.51 14.03
C SER A 186 13.88 -16.69 12.74
N LYS A 187 13.40 -15.44 12.82
CA LYS A 187 12.98 -14.60 11.68
C LYS A 187 12.01 -15.30 10.71
N ASP A 188 11.21 -16.24 11.20
CA ASP A 188 10.21 -16.96 10.42
C ASP A 188 8.79 -16.61 10.92
N PRO A 189 8.00 -15.82 10.16
CA PRO A 189 6.63 -15.48 10.51
C PRO A 189 5.73 -16.71 10.77
N ASN A 190 5.97 -17.84 10.11
CA ASN A 190 5.18 -19.06 10.34
C ASN A 190 5.47 -19.67 11.71
N ARG A 191 6.71 -19.58 12.18
CA ARG A 191 7.06 -19.99 13.54
C ARG A 191 6.41 -19.08 14.57
N ILE A 192 6.36 -17.77 14.33
CA ILE A 192 5.66 -16.83 15.22
C ILE A 192 4.16 -17.13 15.24
N LEU A 193 3.57 -17.42 14.08
CA LEU A 193 2.17 -17.83 13.98
C LEU A 193 1.90 -19.15 14.73
N ALA A 194 2.83 -20.11 14.67
CA ALA A 194 2.74 -21.34 15.45
C ALA A 194 2.83 -21.08 16.96
N MET A 195 3.73 -20.20 17.42
CA MET A 195 3.78 -19.77 18.83
C MET A 195 2.48 -19.07 19.24
N ALA A 196 1.94 -18.20 18.39
CA ALA A 196 0.66 -17.51 18.61
C ALA A 196 -0.50 -18.50 18.80
N ALA A 197 -0.55 -19.55 17.98
CA ALA A 197 -1.51 -20.64 18.08
C ALA A 197 -1.27 -21.52 19.32
N ALA A 198 -0.01 -21.73 19.72
CA ALA A 198 0.35 -22.52 20.89
C ALA A 198 -0.05 -21.81 22.18
N ILE A 199 0.14 -20.48 22.27
CA ILE A 199 -0.38 -19.65 23.37
C ILE A 199 -1.90 -19.77 23.45
N TYR A 200 -2.59 -19.65 22.30
CA TYR A 200 -4.04 -19.76 22.24
C TYR A 200 -4.53 -21.12 22.78
N GLY A 201 -3.90 -22.22 22.36
CA GLY A 201 -4.20 -23.57 22.86
C GLY A 201 -3.87 -23.75 24.35
N ALA A 202 -2.77 -23.17 24.82
CA ALA A 202 -2.37 -23.24 26.23
C ALA A 202 -3.35 -22.49 27.14
N ILE A 203 -3.89 -21.35 26.69
CA ILE A 203 -4.93 -20.61 27.41
C ILE A 203 -6.27 -21.35 27.35
N GLN A 204 -6.64 -21.94 26.21
CA GLN A 204 -7.84 -22.79 26.11
C GLN A 204 -7.85 -23.93 27.13
N LYS A 205 -6.70 -24.55 27.36
CA LYS A 205 -6.51 -25.61 28.36
C LYS A 205 -6.79 -25.13 29.80
N GLN A 206 -6.72 -23.82 30.07
CA GLN A 206 -7.04 -23.26 31.38
C GLN A 206 -8.54 -23.28 31.71
N ASN A 207 -9.41 -23.56 30.73
CA ASN A 207 -10.85 -23.76 30.89
C ASN A 207 -11.56 -22.56 31.58
N ILE A 208 -11.31 -21.35 31.08
CA ILE A 208 -11.84 -20.10 31.65
C ILE A 208 -13.23 -19.81 31.09
N LEU A 209 -14.24 -19.65 31.93
CA LEU A 209 -15.60 -19.29 31.53
C LEU A 209 -15.69 -17.80 31.13
N TYR A 210 -16.52 -17.50 30.14
CA TYR A 210 -16.80 -16.12 29.77
C TYR A 210 -17.70 -15.46 30.81
N SER A 211 -17.32 -14.28 31.29
CA SER A 211 -18.16 -13.39 32.08
C SER A 211 -18.54 -12.20 31.20
N GLU A 212 -19.82 -11.82 31.19
CA GLU A 212 -20.16 -10.51 30.67
C GLU A 212 -19.48 -9.43 31.52
N PRO A 213 -18.98 -8.36 30.88
CA PRO A 213 -18.48 -7.22 31.63
C PRO A 213 -19.63 -6.58 32.43
N PRO A 214 -19.35 -6.01 33.62
CA PRO A 214 -20.35 -5.22 34.34
C PRO A 214 -20.92 -4.11 33.45
N ALA A 215 -22.15 -3.66 33.74
CA ALA A 215 -22.90 -2.65 32.96
C ALA A 215 -22.18 -1.30 32.72
N SER A 216 -20.97 -1.10 33.27
CA SER A 216 -20.09 0.06 33.09
C SER A 216 -19.30 0.07 31.78
N PHE A 217 -19.48 -0.90 30.87
CA PHE A 217 -18.73 -0.98 29.60
C PHE A 217 -18.97 0.21 28.65
N VAL A 218 -19.98 1.06 28.92
CA VAL A 218 -20.28 2.23 28.07
C VAL A 218 -19.27 3.36 28.36
N GLY A 219 -18.14 3.33 27.66
CA GLY A 219 -17.31 4.51 27.35
C GLY A 219 -16.37 5.06 28.43
N ILE A 220 -16.31 4.51 29.65
CA ILE A 220 -15.58 5.16 30.77
C ILE A 220 -14.43 4.32 31.37
N GLY A 221 -14.30 3.03 31.02
CA GLY A 221 -13.29 2.12 31.59
C GLY A 221 -13.92 0.95 32.36
N GLN A 222 -13.10 0.04 32.90
CA GLN A 222 -13.59 -1.11 33.66
C GLN A 222 -12.56 -1.71 34.62
N ARG A 223 -13.05 -2.47 35.60
CA ARG A 223 -12.23 -3.37 36.41
C ARG A 223 -11.66 -4.49 35.54
N VAL A 224 -10.38 -4.77 35.71
CA VAL A 224 -9.63 -5.80 35.01
C VAL A 224 -9.01 -6.71 36.05
N ARG A 225 -9.51 -7.94 36.16
CA ARG A 225 -8.91 -8.94 37.05
C ARG A 225 -7.46 -9.20 36.62
N SER A 226 -6.58 -9.33 37.62
CA SER A 226 -5.22 -9.81 37.40
C SER A 226 -5.21 -11.22 36.77
N CYS A 227 -4.15 -11.56 36.05
CA CYS A 227 -3.96 -12.89 35.47
C CYS A 227 -4.09 -14.00 36.53
N ASP A 228 -3.51 -13.79 37.72
CA ASP A 228 -3.63 -14.70 38.87
C ASP A 228 -5.09 -14.96 39.27
N ALA A 229 -5.86 -13.89 39.44
CA ALA A 229 -7.26 -13.97 39.84
C ALA A 229 -8.10 -14.66 38.76
N MET A 230 -7.85 -14.35 37.48
CA MET A 230 -8.57 -14.94 36.36
C MET A 230 -8.32 -16.45 36.24
N LEU A 231 -7.06 -16.89 36.40
CA LEU A 231 -6.67 -18.29 36.33
C LEU A 231 -7.15 -19.10 37.54
N LEU A 232 -7.23 -18.47 38.72
CA LEU A 232 -7.76 -19.09 39.93
C LEU A 232 -9.29 -19.22 39.91
N GLN A 233 -9.99 -18.13 39.57
CA GLN A 233 -11.46 -18.07 39.60
C GLN A 233 -12.10 -18.72 38.37
N LYS A 234 -11.36 -18.87 37.27
CA LYS A 234 -11.83 -19.42 35.99
C LYS A 234 -12.96 -18.61 35.34
N PHE A 235 -12.95 -17.28 35.49
CA PHE A 235 -13.86 -16.36 34.80
C PHE A 235 -13.06 -15.22 34.16
N GLY A 236 -13.40 -14.85 32.92
CA GLY A 236 -12.77 -13.73 32.22
C GLY A 236 -13.71 -13.04 31.22
N THR A 237 -13.60 -11.73 31.11
CA THR A 237 -14.25 -10.87 30.12
C THR A 237 -13.43 -10.78 28.82
N CYS A 238 -13.97 -10.17 27.76
CA CYS A 238 -13.26 -10.03 26.49
C CYS A 238 -11.90 -9.32 26.61
N ILE A 239 -11.80 -8.23 27.38
CA ILE A 239 -10.52 -7.52 27.59
C ILE A 239 -9.55 -8.35 28.42
N GLU A 240 -10.04 -9.04 29.46
CA GLU A 240 -9.16 -9.80 30.38
C GLU A 240 -8.55 -11.00 29.64
N MET A 241 -9.32 -11.64 28.76
CA MET A 241 -8.80 -12.69 27.87
C MET A 241 -7.76 -12.16 26.87
N ALA A 242 -7.97 -10.96 26.31
CA ALA A 242 -6.99 -10.32 25.41
C ALA A 242 -5.70 -9.94 26.15
N LEU A 243 -5.82 -9.42 27.37
CA LEU A 243 -4.69 -9.05 28.22
C LEU A 243 -3.90 -10.26 28.71
N LEU A 244 -4.57 -11.37 29.05
CA LEU A 244 -3.88 -12.61 29.37
C LEU A 244 -3.09 -13.12 28.16
N TYR A 245 -3.70 -13.14 26.97
CA TYR A 245 -3.01 -13.55 25.74
C TYR A 245 -1.77 -12.68 25.47
N ALA A 246 -1.94 -11.36 25.53
CA ALA A 246 -0.84 -10.41 25.37
C ALA A 246 0.26 -10.59 26.43
N SER A 247 -0.11 -10.89 27.68
CA SER A 247 0.86 -11.08 28.77
C SER A 247 1.72 -12.32 28.53
N VAL A 248 1.13 -13.42 28.06
CA VAL A 248 1.89 -14.62 27.69
C VAL A 248 2.76 -14.35 26.45
N ALA A 249 2.21 -13.70 25.42
CA ALA A 249 2.97 -13.35 24.22
C ALA A 249 4.19 -12.46 24.52
N GLU A 250 4.01 -11.39 25.31
CA GLU A 250 5.09 -10.50 25.73
C GLU A 250 6.14 -11.23 26.58
N SER A 251 5.73 -12.17 27.45
CA SER A 251 6.66 -12.94 28.29
C SER A 251 7.63 -13.83 27.52
N ILE A 252 7.29 -14.18 26.27
CA ILE A 252 8.14 -15.00 25.38
C ILE A 252 8.79 -14.16 24.26
N GLY A 253 8.80 -12.85 24.42
CA GLY A 253 9.48 -11.92 23.51
C GLY A 253 8.71 -11.56 22.24
N LEU A 254 7.40 -11.82 22.18
CA LEU A 254 6.55 -11.38 21.08
C LEU A 254 5.95 -10.00 21.35
N HIS A 255 5.54 -9.29 20.29
CA HIS A 255 5.02 -7.92 20.37
C HIS A 255 3.49 -7.90 20.20
N PRO A 256 2.71 -7.89 21.30
CA PRO A 256 1.26 -7.89 21.22
C PRO A 256 0.66 -6.50 20.97
N ILE A 257 -0.56 -6.50 20.47
CA ILE A 257 -1.43 -5.35 20.23
C ILE A 257 -2.75 -5.62 20.94
N ILE A 258 -3.36 -4.61 21.56
CA ILE A 258 -4.72 -4.70 22.10
C ILE A 258 -5.65 -3.89 21.23
N VAL A 259 -6.66 -4.52 20.64
CA VAL A 259 -7.68 -3.86 19.82
C VAL A 259 -8.96 -3.67 20.63
N ILE A 260 -9.49 -2.45 20.65
CA ILE A 260 -10.66 -2.04 21.43
C ILE A 260 -11.77 -1.59 20.48
N LEU A 261 -12.93 -2.22 20.63
CA LEU A 261 -14.17 -1.89 19.95
C LEU A 261 -15.24 -1.43 20.97
N LYS A 262 -16.34 -0.86 20.47
CA LYS A 262 -17.54 -0.67 21.28
C LYS A 262 -18.02 -2.01 21.80
N GLY A 263 -18.16 -2.15 23.11
CA GLY A 263 -18.64 -3.41 23.71
C GLY A 263 -17.61 -4.55 23.76
N HIS A 264 -16.42 -4.42 23.15
CA HIS A 264 -15.56 -5.60 22.92
C HIS A 264 -14.06 -5.27 22.84
N ALA A 265 -13.21 -6.26 23.09
CA ALA A 265 -11.76 -6.15 22.90
C ALA A 265 -11.16 -7.50 22.52
N PHE A 266 -10.05 -7.48 21.78
CA PHE A 266 -9.30 -8.68 21.39
C PHE A 266 -7.81 -8.35 21.20
N ALA A 267 -6.98 -9.38 21.00
CA ALA A 267 -5.54 -9.23 20.87
C ALA A 267 -5.10 -9.35 19.40
N GLY A 268 -3.99 -8.69 19.09
CA GLY A 268 -3.20 -8.90 17.90
C GLY A 268 -1.73 -9.15 18.26
N LEU A 269 -0.96 -9.58 17.28
CA LEU A 269 0.44 -9.92 17.44
C LEU A 269 1.19 -9.60 16.15
N TRP A 270 2.34 -8.93 16.27
CA TRP A 270 3.26 -8.78 15.15
C TRP A 270 3.92 -10.12 14.80
N LEU A 271 3.96 -10.48 13.52
CA LEU A 271 4.62 -11.68 13.03
C LEU A 271 6.10 -11.45 12.68
N GLU A 272 6.55 -10.19 12.71
CA GLU A 272 7.93 -9.77 12.44
C GLU A 272 8.43 -8.77 13.51
N GLU A 273 9.71 -8.84 13.88
CA GLU A 273 10.30 -8.05 14.99
C GLU A 273 10.44 -6.56 14.67
N GLU A 274 10.89 -6.25 13.45
CA GLU A 274 11.21 -4.88 13.02
C GLU A 274 9.94 -4.03 12.78
N SER A 275 8.78 -4.65 12.86
CA SER A 275 7.48 -4.05 12.62
C SER A 275 6.90 -3.45 13.91
N ALA A 276 6.56 -2.16 13.86
CA ALA A 276 5.89 -1.44 14.93
C ALA A 276 5.11 -0.26 14.37
N PHE A 277 4.07 0.18 15.07
CA PHE A 277 3.40 1.43 14.71
C PHE A 277 4.25 2.67 15.04
N SER A 278 4.01 3.76 14.31
CA SER A 278 4.60 5.08 14.60
C SER A 278 4.14 5.62 15.95
N ASP A 279 2.86 5.40 16.26
CA ASP A 279 2.16 5.89 17.45
C ASP A 279 1.76 4.73 18.36
N THR A 280 1.69 4.98 19.67
CA THR A 280 1.26 3.97 20.64
C THR A 280 -0.22 3.62 20.49
N ILE A 281 -1.04 4.61 20.13
CA ILE A 281 -2.49 4.48 19.94
C ILE A 281 -2.79 4.65 18.45
N ILE A 282 -3.46 3.67 17.86
CA ILE A 282 -3.94 3.68 16.49
C ILE A 282 -5.45 3.86 16.49
N ASP A 283 -5.95 4.92 15.89
CA ASP A 283 -7.39 5.24 15.82
C ASP A 283 -8.02 4.93 14.46
N ASP A 284 -7.22 4.62 13.44
CA ASP A 284 -7.68 4.17 12.13
C ASP A 284 -7.63 2.63 12.01
N PRO A 285 -8.77 1.93 11.93
CA PRO A 285 -8.80 0.48 11.75
C PRO A 285 -8.14 0.01 10.45
N ALA A 286 -8.06 0.86 9.42
CA ALA A 286 -7.45 0.53 8.15
C ALA A 286 -5.94 0.25 8.27
N ILE A 287 -5.26 0.85 9.26
CA ILE A 287 -3.83 0.63 9.53
C ILE A 287 -3.59 -0.81 9.98
N ILE A 288 -4.54 -1.40 10.72
CA ILE A 288 -4.47 -2.76 11.23
C ILE A 288 -4.97 -3.73 10.17
N SER A 289 -6.12 -3.45 9.54
CA SER A 289 -6.74 -4.37 8.59
C SER A 289 -5.86 -4.66 7.38
N LYS A 290 -5.09 -3.67 6.90
CA LYS A 290 -4.07 -3.85 5.84
C LYS A 290 -3.00 -4.86 6.25
N ARG A 291 -2.47 -4.73 7.47
CA ARG A 291 -1.40 -5.60 7.98
C ARG A 291 -1.87 -7.00 8.34
N THR A 292 -3.16 -7.16 8.60
CA THR A 292 -3.82 -8.48 8.77
C THR A 292 -4.30 -9.08 7.44
N ALA A 293 -4.18 -8.37 6.32
CA ALA A 293 -4.69 -8.85 5.04
C ALA A 293 -3.90 -10.08 4.56
N GLU A 294 -4.62 -11.03 3.96
CA GLU A 294 -4.03 -12.23 3.37
C GLU A 294 -3.00 -11.84 2.30
N GLY A 295 -1.78 -12.37 2.43
CA GLY A 295 -0.63 -12.02 1.59
C GLY A 295 0.26 -10.89 2.12
N ILE A 296 -0.15 -10.17 3.18
CA ILE A 296 0.76 -9.33 3.99
C ILE A 296 1.12 -10.07 5.27
N ASN A 297 0.10 -10.42 6.07
CA ASN A 297 0.28 -11.17 7.33
C ASN A 297 1.40 -10.61 8.23
N GLU A 298 1.53 -9.29 8.35
CA GLU A 298 2.45 -8.65 9.30
C GLU A 298 1.90 -8.71 10.72
N ILE A 299 0.57 -8.70 10.85
CA ILE A 299 -0.15 -8.80 12.11
C ILE A 299 -1.14 -9.95 12.02
N VAL A 300 -1.22 -10.75 13.07
CA VAL A 300 -2.34 -11.68 13.29
C VAL A 300 -3.21 -11.14 14.41
N CYS A 301 -4.49 -10.87 14.12
CA CYS A 301 -5.50 -10.55 15.12
C CYS A 301 -6.32 -11.78 15.46
N LEU A 302 -6.68 -11.99 16.73
CA LEU A 302 -7.41 -13.17 17.18
C LEU A 302 -8.53 -12.85 18.18
N GLU A 303 -9.71 -13.43 17.95
CA GLU A 303 -10.86 -13.30 18.84
C GLU A 303 -10.62 -14.10 20.13
N CYS A 304 -10.17 -13.40 21.17
CA CYS A 304 -9.73 -14.02 22.41
C CYS A 304 -10.86 -14.70 23.19
N THR A 305 -12.13 -14.31 23.00
CA THR A 305 -13.25 -15.00 23.63
C THR A 305 -13.48 -16.40 23.04
N GLY A 306 -12.90 -16.72 21.88
CA GLY A 306 -12.84 -18.08 21.35
C GLY A 306 -12.07 -19.07 22.24
N MET A 307 -11.24 -18.55 23.17
CA MET A 307 -10.51 -19.38 24.13
C MET A 307 -11.35 -19.81 25.34
N ASN A 308 -12.54 -19.24 25.53
CA ASN A 308 -13.36 -19.53 26.71
C ASN A 308 -13.95 -20.95 26.69
N SER A 309 -14.12 -21.52 27.88
CA SER A 309 -14.75 -22.82 28.11
C SER A 309 -16.12 -22.93 27.42
N GLY A 310 -16.37 -24.06 26.78
CA GLY A 310 -17.62 -24.33 26.05
C GLY A 310 -17.65 -23.78 24.62
N ARG A 311 -16.58 -23.10 24.16
CA ARG A 311 -16.41 -22.74 22.75
C ARG A 311 -15.40 -23.66 22.07
N ASN A 312 -15.78 -24.22 20.92
CA ASN A 312 -14.91 -25.05 20.08
C ASN A 312 -14.32 -24.22 18.93
N THR A 313 -13.80 -23.04 19.22
CA THR A 313 -13.23 -22.15 18.20
C THR A 313 -11.76 -22.47 18.02
N GLU A 314 -11.38 -22.98 16.84
CA GLU A 314 -9.97 -23.18 16.48
C GLU A 314 -9.26 -21.83 16.28
N PHE A 315 -7.93 -21.80 16.40
CA PHE A 315 -7.13 -20.57 16.23
C PHE A 315 -7.42 -19.87 14.90
N LYS A 316 -7.47 -20.61 13.79
CA LYS A 316 -7.79 -20.06 12.45
C LYS A 316 -9.16 -19.38 12.39
N ASP A 317 -10.13 -19.90 13.13
CA ASP A 317 -11.50 -19.35 13.16
C ASP A 317 -11.56 -18.13 14.08
N ALA A 318 -10.79 -18.13 15.18
CA ALA A 318 -10.61 -16.96 16.01
C ALA A 318 -9.96 -15.79 15.23
N VAL A 319 -9.01 -16.08 14.34
CA VAL A 319 -8.40 -15.07 13.44
C VAL A 319 -9.43 -14.51 12.47
N LYS A 320 -10.21 -15.39 11.81
CA LYS A 320 -11.29 -14.95 10.89
C LYS A 320 -12.33 -14.09 11.60
N LEU A 321 -12.72 -14.45 12.82
CA LEU A 321 -13.68 -13.66 13.62
C LEU A 321 -13.14 -12.28 13.99
N ALA A 322 -11.86 -12.17 14.35
CA ALA A 322 -11.23 -10.89 14.62
C ALA A 322 -11.18 -10.00 13.37
N ASN A 323 -10.78 -10.56 12.22
CA ASN A 323 -10.74 -9.83 10.95
C ASN A 323 -12.14 -9.37 10.51
N ALA A 324 -13.18 -10.19 10.71
CA ALA A 324 -14.56 -9.79 10.43
C ALA A 324 -15.02 -8.61 11.31
N LYS A 325 -14.58 -8.56 12.57
CA LYS A 325 -14.87 -7.44 13.49
C LYS A 325 -14.07 -6.17 13.15
N LEU A 326 -12.84 -6.30 12.65
CA LEU A 326 -12.04 -5.15 12.18
C LEU A 326 -12.69 -4.46 10.97
N SER A 327 -13.45 -5.19 10.15
CA SER A 327 -14.20 -4.62 9.03
C SER A 327 -15.40 -3.77 9.46
N MET A 328 -15.83 -3.85 10.73
CA MET A 328 -16.92 -3.04 11.30
C MET A 328 -16.38 -1.68 11.79
N VAL A 329 -16.06 -0.79 10.84
CA VAL A 329 -15.37 0.50 11.09
C VAL A 329 -16.08 1.37 12.14
N ASP A 330 -17.41 1.34 12.21
CA ASP A 330 -18.19 2.15 13.14
C ASP A 330 -18.01 1.75 14.61
N ASP A 331 -17.59 0.51 14.87
CA ASP A 331 -17.39 -0.02 16.22
C ASP A 331 -15.94 0.09 16.69
N PHE A 332 -15.01 0.40 15.80
CA PHE A 332 -13.61 0.57 16.18
C PHE A 332 -13.38 1.84 17.01
N ILE A 333 -12.70 1.68 18.15
CA ILE A 333 -12.32 2.79 19.05
C ILE A 333 -10.84 3.12 18.87
N CYS A 334 -9.97 2.14 19.12
CA CYS A 334 -8.52 2.25 18.91
C CYS A 334 -7.83 0.88 19.05
N ALA A 335 -6.57 0.80 18.66
CA ALA A 335 -5.65 -0.24 19.09
C ALA A 335 -4.42 0.34 19.78
N VAL A 336 -3.83 -0.45 20.67
CA VAL A 336 -2.66 -0.06 21.47
C VAL A 336 -1.54 -1.06 21.21
N ASP A 337 -0.42 -0.59 20.68
CA ASP A 337 0.79 -1.40 20.51
C ASP A 337 1.57 -1.43 21.82
N ILE A 338 1.68 -2.63 22.38
CA ILE A 338 2.26 -2.84 23.71
C ILE A 338 3.78 -2.63 23.67
N ASN A 339 4.46 -3.09 22.61
CA ASN A 339 5.91 -2.88 22.48
C ASN A 339 6.23 -1.38 22.36
N ARG A 340 5.43 -0.63 21.59
CA ARG A 340 5.55 0.83 21.48
C ARG A 340 5.27 1.51 22.83
N ALA A 341 4.24 1.07 23.55
CA ALA A 341 3.93 1.55 24.90
C ALA A 341 5.11 1.33 25.88
N ARG A 342 5.77 0.15 25.83
CA ARG A 342 6.99 -0.11 26.64
C ARG A 342 8.13 0.85 26.30
N LYS A 343 8.39 1.08 25.01
CA LYS A 343 9.40 2.03 24.54
C LYS A 343 9.11 3.48 24.97
N MET A 344 7.84 3.82 25.21
CA MET A 344 7.42 5.10 25.78
C MET A 344 7.43 5.14 27.31
N GLY A 345 7.87 4.06 27.97
CA GLY A 345 8.02 3.99 29.42
C GLY A 345 6.78 3.49 30.17
N ILE A 346 5.76 2.94 29.50
CA ILE A 346 4.59 2.36 30.17
C ILE A 346 4.96 0.99 30.76
N LEU A 347 4.98 0.89 32.08
CA LEU A 347 5.36 -0.31 32.82
C LEU A 347 4.15 -1.19 33.14
N PRO A 348 4.32 -2.53 33.22
CA PRO A 348 3.32 -3.42 33.78
C PRO A 348 2.95 -3.06 35.22
N LEU A 349 1.69 -3.26 35.58
CA LEU A 349 1.22 -3.15 36.95
C LEU A 349 1.96 -4.17 37.82
N PRO A 350 2.43 -3.77 39.01
CA PRO A 350 3.11 -4.68 39.91
C PRO A 350 2.14 -5.67 40.55
N GLN A 351 2.66 -6.81 41.00
CA GLN A 351 1.88 -7.75 41.78
C GLN A 351 1.68 -7.21 43.21
N ARG A 352 0.43 -7.18 43.68
CA ARG A 352 0.10 -6.81 45.06
C ARG A 352 0.24 -8.03 45.98
N VAL A 353 0.88 -7.84 47.12
CA VAL A 353 0.90 -8.82 48.22
C VAL A 353 0.23 -8.22 49.45
N ILE A 354 -0.34 -9.08 50.29
CA ILE A 354 -0.90 -8.65 51.58
C ILE A 354 0.20 -8.85 52.63
N ILE A 355 0.75 -7.76 53.15
CA ILE A 355 1.72 -7.77 54.25
C ILE A 355 1.08 -7.06 55.43
N GLY A 356 0.91 -7.76 56.56
CA GLY A 356 0.32 -7.19 57.77
C GLY A 356 -1.16 -6.78 57.65
N GLY A 357 -1.90 -7.30 56.67
CA GLY A 357 -3.32 -6.97 56.44
C GLY A 357 -3.57 -5.81 55.48
N GLU A 358 -2.51 -5.18 54.96
CA GLU A 358 -2.60 -4.12 53.95
C GLU A 358 -2.04 -4.59 52.60
N TYR A 359 -2.63 -4.10 51.51
CA TYR A 359 -2.11 -4.31 50.16
C TYR A 359 -0.85 -3.47 49.95
N GLN A 360 0.27 -4.11 49.71
CA GLN A 360 1.54 -3.46 49.40
C GLN A 360 2.16 -4.06 48.13
N VAL A 361 3.00 -3.27 47.46
CA VAL A 361 3.83 -3.72 46.33
C VAL A 361 5.22 -4.05 46.88
N PRO A 362 5.72 -5.29 46.76
CA PRO A 362 7.06 -5.64 47.22
C PRO A 362 8.12 -4.79 46.52
N THR A 363 9.08 -4.24 47.26
CA THR A 363 10.16 -3.38 46.72
C THR A 363 11.44 -4.17 46.40
N GLU A 364 11.46 -5.49 46.52
CA GLU A 364 12.66 -6.30 46.25
C GLU A 364 12.81 -6.57 44.75
N LEU A 365 13.55 -5.69 44.07
CA LEU A 365 14.28 -6.06 42.87
C LEU A 365 15.33 -7.09 43.26
N LEU A 366 15.33 -8.24 42.57
CA LEU A 366 16.41 -9.23 42.62
C LEU A 366 17.75 -8.51 42.50
N LYS A 367 18.65 -8.75 43.46
CA LYS A 367 20.00 -8.16 43.46
C LYS A 367 20.73 -8.59 42.20
N GLU A 368 21.30 -7.61 41.48
CA GLU A 368 22.19 -7.78 40.31
C GLU A 368 23.45 -8.64 40.56
N SER A 369 23.62 -9.24 41.75
CA SER A 369 24.76 -10.07 42.11
C SER A 369 24.65 -11.55 41.72
N GLU A 370 23.56 -11.99 41.07
CA GLU A 370 23.36 -13.41 40.67
C GLU A 370 23.27 -13.64 39.15
N LEU A 371 23.61 -12.66 38.32
CA LEU A 371 23.68 -12.81 36.86
C LEU A 371 25.09 -12.53 36.34
N THR A 372 25.60 -13.49 35.58
CA THR A 372 26.93 -13.55 34.95
C THR A 372 27.27 -12.29 34.15
N SER A 373 28.54 -11.90 34.14
CA SER A 373 29.06 -10.67 33.53
C SER A 373 28.84 -10.57 32.02
N ALA A 374 28.52 -9.37 31.54
CA ALA A 374 28.36 -9.04 30.13
C ALA A 374 29.66 -9.28 29.32
N PRO A 375 29.59 -9.84 28.10
CA PRO A 375 30.73 -9.91 27.19
C PRO A 375 31.05 -8.55 26.56
N ASP A 376 32.32 -8.36 26.22
CA ASP A 376 32.88 -7.15 25.61
C ASP A 376 32.28 -6.76 24.26
N LYS A 377 32.23 -5.44 24.02
CA LYS A 377 31.91 -4.82 22.73
C LYS A 377 32.76 -5.38 21.60
N LEU A 378 32.10 -5.77 20.50
CA LEU A 378 32.70 -5.84 19.17
C LEU A 378 32.13 -4.73 18.28
N SER A 379 33.06 -4.09 17.59
CA SER A 379 32.98 -2.84 16.87
C SER A 379 32.60 -2.96 15.39
N GLN A 380 32.16 -1.81 14.86
CA GLN A 380 32.10 -1.33 13.47
C GLN A 380 30.82 -1.60 12.66
N LYS A 381 30.04 -0.51 12.54
CA LYS A 381 29.16 -0.21 11.40
C LYS A 381 30.00 -0.26 10.11
N ILE A 382 29.57 -1.08 9.16
CA ILE A 382 29.91 -0.90 7.75
C ILE A 382 28.81 -0.03 7.16
N GLU A 383 29.17 1.19 6.78
CA GLU A 383 28.34 2.05 5.94
C GLU A 383 28.16 1.38 4.57
N VAL A 384 26.91 1.05 4.22
CA VAL A 384 26.56 0.71 2.85
C VAL A 384 26.31 2.03 2.13
N LYS A 385 27.17 2.30 1.15
CA LYS A 385 27.06 3.43 0.21
C LYS A 385 25.64 3.48 -0.37
N HIS A 386 24.93 4.56 -0.09
CA HIS A 386 23.87 5.01 -0.98
C HIS A 386 24.51 5.32 -2.33
N LEU A 387 24.08 4.62 -3.38
CA LEU A 387 24.36 5.02 -4.75
C LEU A 387 23.60 6.33 -4.99
N ASN A 388 24.33 7.45 -4.96
CA ASN A 388 23.87 8.70 -5.54
C ASN A 388 23.57 8.43 -7.01
N TYR A 389 22.32 8.62 -7.43
CA TYR A 389 22.04 8.95 -8.82
C TYR A 389 22.51 10.38 -9.03
N ASP A 390 23.38 10.58 -10.00
CA ASP A 390 23.86 11.90 -10.39
C ASP A 390 22.66 12.81 -10.71
N GLU A 391 22.59 13.95 -10.00
CA GLU A 391 21.83 15.11 -10.42
C GLU A 391 22.43 15.62 -11.74
N VAL A 392 21.88 15.19 -12.87
CA VAL A 392 22.12 15.87 -14.15
C VAL A 392 21.41 17.22 -14.09
N LYS A 393 22.18 18.29 -14.06
CA LYS A 393 21.71 19.68 -14.12
C LYS A 393 20.89 19.95 -15.41
N PRO A 394 19.92 20.89 -15.38
CA PRO A 394 18.85 21.01 -16.37
C PRO A 394 19.24 21.82 -17.62
N GLN A 395 18.81 21.37 -18.82
CA GLN A 395 18.29 22.13 -19.99
C GLN A 395 18.40 21.34 -21.32
N GLY A 396 17.28 21.06 -22.01
CA GLY A 396 17.33 20.56 -23.41
C GLY A 396 16.00 20.11 -24.04
N LYS A 397 15.98 19.93 -25.37
CA LYS A 397 14.85 19.37 -26.15
C LYS A 397 14.51 17.93 -25.78
N VAL A 398 15.47 17.18 -25.23
CA VAL A 398 15.29 15.78 -24.81
C VAL A 398 14.26 15.68 -23.69
N GLU A 399 14.36 16.51 -22.65
CA GLU A 399 13.38 16.53 -21.56
C GLU A 399 11.97 16.94 -22.07
N PHE A 400 11.89 17.81 -23.08
CA PHE A 400 10.62 18.14 -23.73
C PHE A 400 10.00 16.94 -24.47
N TRP A 401 10.81 16.10 -25.12
CA TRP A 401 10.34 14.84 -25.71
C TRP A 401 9.95 13.84 -24.63
N GLU A 402 10.76 13.69 -23.58
CA GLU A 402 10.46 12.80 -22.46
C GLU A 402 9.12 13.16 -21.80
N ARG A 403 8.89 14.45 -21.49
CA ARG A 403 7.62 14.94 -20.93
C ARG A 403 6.42 14.79 -21.87
N LYS A 404 6.63 14.76 -23.19
CA LYS A 404 5.56 14.53 -24.17
C LYS A 404 5.22 13.05 -24.36
N LEU A 405 6.19 12.17 -24.11
CA LEU A 405 6.04 10.72 -24.25
C LEU A 405 5.52 10.09 -22.95
N LEU A 406 5.78 10.69 -21.79
CA LEU A 406 5.29 10.21 -20.50
C LEU A 406 4.14 11.09 -19.97
N ASP A 407 2.89 10.74 -20.30
CA ASP A 407 1.72 11.41 -19.70
C ASP A 407 1.47 10.86 -18.28
N LEU A 408 2.08 11.51 -17.28
CA LEU A 408 1.83 11.23 -15.85
C LEU A 408 0.54 11.89 -15.32
N GLY A 409 -0.24 12.54 -16.19
CA GLY A 409 -1.43 13.27 -15.80
C GLY A 409 -2.61 12.36 -15.46
N LEU A 410 -3.57 12.92 -14.71
CA LEU A 410 -4.84 12.26 -14.34
C LEU A 410 -5.78 11.93 -15.50
N ARG A 411 -5.40 12.28 -16.73
CA ARG A 411 -6.11 11.92 -17.97
C ARG A 411 -5.70 10.53 -18.47
N ASN A 412 -4.52 10.05 -18.07
CA ASN A 412 -4.02 8.74 -18.43
C ASN A 412 -4.74 7.65 -17.63
N SER A 413 -5.36 6.68 -18.32
CA SER A 413 -6.07 5.56 -17.70
C SER A 413 -5.16 4.58 -16.95
N LEU A 414 -3.85 4.60 -17.23
CA LEU A 414 -2.83 3.86 -16.48
C LEU A 414 -2.54 4.47 -15.10
N ILE A 415 -2.92 5.73 -14.87
CA ILE A 415 -2.72 6.41 -13.58
C ILE A 415 -4.05 6.65 -12.87
N ASN A 416 -5.10 6.96 -13.63
CA ASN A 416 -6.43 7.27 -13.12
C ASN A 416 -7.50 6.59 -13.99
N MET A 417 -7.60 5.28 -13.85
CA MET A 417 -8.65 4.47 -14.47
C MET A 417 -10.02 4.86 -13.91
N ARG A 418 -10.96 5.09 -14.82
CA ARG A 418 -12.36 5.39 -14.50
C ARG A 418 -13.25 4.38 -15.21
N ILE A 419 -14.27 3.90 -14.53
CA ILE A 419 -15.27 3.01 -15.11
C ILE A 419 -16.21 3.84 -15.99
N LYS A 420 -15.81 4.05 -17.24
CA LYS A 420 -16.60 4.77 -18.25
C LYS A 420 -16.37 4.16 -19.64
N GLY A 421 -17.46 3.73 -20.28
CA GLY A 421 -17.52 3.32 -21.68
C GLY A 421 -16.63 2.12 -22.02
N ASN A 422 -15.33 2.34 -22.22
CA ASN A 422 -14.36 1.33 -22.67
C ASN A 422 -13.66 0.62 -21.51
N VAL A 423 -14.30 0.51 -20.35
CA VAL A 423 -13.79 -0.25 -19.20
C VAL A 423 -14.93 -1.12 -18.69
N ILE A 424 -14.74 -2.44 -18.72
CA ILE A 424 -15.72 -3.42 -18.28
C ILE A 424 -15.24 -4.01 -16.95
N PRO A 425 -15.92 -3.72 -15.82
CA PRO A 425 -15.61 -4.36 -14.54
C PRO A 425 -16.04 -5.83 -14.56
N LEU A 426 -15.21 -6.70 -13.99
CA LEU A 426 -15.51 -8.12 -13.83
C LEU A 426 -15.83 -8.44 -12.35
N LEU A 427 -16.84 -9.29 -12.13
CA LEU A 427 -17.30 -9.76 -10.83
C LEU A 427 -16.57 -11.07 -10.48
N LEU A 428 -15.33 -10.97 -10.02
CA LEU A 428 -14.56 -12.09 -9.47
C LEU A 428 -13.68 -11.66 -8.30
N LYS A 429 -13.48 -12.57 -7.34
CA LYS A 429 -12.56 -12.37 -6.21
C LYS A 429 -11.19 -13.02 -6.42
N GLN A 430 -11.15 -14.19 -7.05
CA GLN A 430 -9.94 -14.95 -7.30
C GLN A 430 -9.30 -14.52 -8.63
N ILE A 431 -8.75 -13.31 -8.66
CA ILE A 431 -8.11 -12.76 -9.86
C ILE A 431 -6.82 -13.50 -10.25
N ALA A 432 -6.15 -14.15 -9.29
CA ALA A 432 -5.02 -15.06 -9.55
C ALA A 432 -5.47 -16.30 -10.34
N GLU A 433 -6.57 -16.95 -9.93
CA GLU A 433 -7.09 -18.11 -10.66
C GLU A 433 -7.51 -17.77 -12.10
N LEU A 434 -7.95 -16.53 -12.35
CA LEU A 434 -8.25 -16.06 -13.72
C LEU A 434 -6.97 -15.91 -14.54
N GLU A 435 -5.89 -15.40 -13.94
CA GLU A 435 -4.58 -15.28 -14.58
C GLU A 435 -4.03 -16.66 -14.95
N ASP A 436 -3.93 -17.58 -13.99
CA ASP A 436 -3.49 -18.97 -14.20
C ASP A 436 -4.31 -19.66 -15.30
N ALA A 437 -5.63 -19.44 -15.28
CA ALA A 437 -6.53 -20.03 -16.25
C ALA A 437 -6.31 -19.49 -17.66
N LEU A 438 -6.06 -18.20 -17.82
CA LEU A 438 -5.78 -17.59 -19.12
C LEU A 438 -4.41 -18.03 -19.65
N SER A 439 -3.38 -18.03 -18.80
CA SER A 439 -2.02 -18.53 -19.08
C SER A 439 -2.02 -20.00 -19.54
N SER A 440 -2.90 -20.81 -18.96
CA SER A 440 -3.14 -22.21 -19.41
C SER A 440 -3.85 -22.35 -20.77
N GLY A 441 -4.20 -21.24 -21.43
CA GLY A 441 -4.88 -21.18 -22.73
C GLY A 441 -6.40 -21.33 -22.68
N LYS A 442 -7.05 -21.17 -21.51
CA LYS A 442 -8.51 -21.24 -21.41
C LYS A 442 -9.16 -19.96 -21.98
N GLU A 443 -10.34 -20.13 -22.57
CA GLU A 443 -11.16 -19.02 -23.07
C GLU A 443 -12.40 -18.84 -22.19
N TYR A 444 -12.79 -17.59 -21.95
CA TYR A 444 -13.94 -17.24 -21.11
C TYR A 444 -14.97 -16.40 -21.86
N VAL A 445 -16.26 -16.68 -21.65
CA VAL A 445 -17.37 -15.86 -22.18
C VAL A 445 -17.68 -14.72 -21.21
N VAL A 446 -17.68 -13.47 -21.68
CA VAL A 446 -18.08 -12.32 -20.86
C VAL A 446 -19.59 -12.17 -20.88
N SER A 447 -20.22 -12.23 -19.70
CA SER A 447 -21.68 -12.23 -19.52
C SER A 447 -22.16 -11.06 -18.65
N PRO A 448 -23.42 -10.60 -18.81
CA PRO A 448 -23.94 -9.48 -18.02
C PRO A 448 -24.11 -9.86 -16.55
N ARG A 449 -24.21 -8.83 -15.69
CA ARG A 449 -24.54 -8.98 -14.27
C ARG A 449 -25.86 -9.74 -14.10
N PRO A 450 -26.05 -10.49 -13.00
CA PRO A 450 -27.34 -11.12 -12.68
C PRO A 450 -28.47 -10.08 -12.63
N ILE A 451 -29.67 -10.45 -13.09
CA ILE A 451 -30.82 -9.54 -13.16
C ILE A 451 -31.29 -9.15 -11.76
N GLU A 452 -31.11 -10.04 -10.80
CA GLU A 452 -31.49 -9.90 -9.40
C GLU A 452 -30.55 -8.97 -8.61
N MET A 453 -29.37 -8.66 -9.16
CA MET A 453 -28.42 -7.74 -8.54
C MET A 453 -28.84 -6.33 -8.95
N GLU A 454 -29.27 -5.47 -8.03
CA GLU A 454 -29.45 -4.03 -8.30
C GLU A 454 -28.15 -3.29 -7.97
N VAL A 455 -27.76 -2.35 -8.85
CA VAL A 455 -26.55 -1.52 -8.68
C VAL A 455 -26.96 -0.08 -8.94
N LYS A 456 -26.64 0.83 -8.02
CA LYS A 456 -26.92 2.27 -8.20
C LYS A 456 -25.87 2.92 -9.09
N ASP A 457 -26.24 4.02 -9.77
CA ASP A 457 -25.35 4.78 -10.68
C ASP A 457 -24.02 5.26 -10.05
N GLU A 458 -23.99 5.47 -8.73
CA GLU A 458 -22.78 5.85 -7.98
C GLU A 458 -21.87 4.64 -7.71
N GLU A 459 -22.46 3.48 -7.41
CA GLU A 459 -21.77 2.23 -7.16
C GLU A 459 -21.18 1.66 -8.45
N GLU A 460 -21.88 1.81 -9.57
CA GLU A 460 -21.45 1.35 -10.89
C GLU A 460 -20.13 2.03 -11.35
N LYS A 461 -19.88 3.25 -10.87
CA LYS A 461 -18.67 4.02 -11.20
C LYS A 461 -17.53 3.82 -10.22
N ASN A 462 -17.76 3.11 -9.12
CA ASN A 462 -16.79 2.95 -8.04
C ASN A 462 -16.04 1.60 -8.17
N PRO A 463 -14.72 1.60 -8.45
CA PRO A 463 -13.93 0.38 -8.48
C PRO A 463 -13.99 -0.45 -7.20
N GLU A 464 -14.11 0.18 -6.04
CA GLU A 464 -14.18 -0.50 -4.73
C GLU A 464 -15.47 -1.31 -4.54
N PHE A 465 -16.57 -0.93 -5.22
CA PHE A 465 -17.81 -1.70 -5.18
C PHE A 465 -17.59 -3.11 -5.71
N TYR A 466 -16.92 -3.23 -6.86
CA TYR A 466 -16.70 -4.50 -7.55
C TYR A 466 -15.73 -5.44 -6.83
N ALA A 467 -14.81 -4.91 -6.02
CA ALA A 467 -13.93 -5.72 -5.17
C ALA A 467 -14.66 -6.31 -3.95
N ASN A 468 -15.72 -5.65 -3.47
CA ASN A 468 -16.38 -5.95 -2.20
C ASN A 468 -17.73 -6.67 -2.33
N VAL A 469 -18.17 -7.05 -3.54
CA VAL A 469 -19.46 -7.73 -3.73
C VAL A 469 -19.49 -9.05 -2.94
N SER A 470 -20.24 -9.08 -1.84
CA SER A 470 -20.29 -10.20 -0.87
C SER A 470 -21.39 -11.23 -1.15
N ASP A 471 -22.50 -10.79 -1.73
CA ASP A 471 -23.79 -11.49 -1.57
C ASP A 471 -24.01 -12.66 -2.54
N LEU A 472 -23.11 -12.86 -3.52
CA LEU A 472 -23.28 -13.86 -4.60
C LEU A 472 -22.01 -14.68 -4.90
N ASN A 473 -21.06 -14.75 -3.96
CA ASN A 473 -19.73 -15.39 -4.18
C ASN A 473 -19.82 -16.81 -4.76
N ASN A 474 -20.79 -17.62 -4.32
CA ASN A 474 -20.96 -18.98 -4.82
C ASN A 474 -21.42 -19.03 -6.29
N ILE A 475 -22.22 -18.07 -6.72
CA ILE A 475 -22.73 -18.01 -8.11
C ILE A 475 -21.62 -17.58 -9.05
N PHE A 476 -20.83 -16.57 -8.68
CA PHE A 476 -19.71 -16.11 -9.51
C PHE A 476 -18.61 -17.15 -9.61
N LYS A 477 -18.31 -17.87 -8.52
CA LYS A 477 -17.38 -19.00 -8.55
C LYS A 477 -17.88 -20.12 -9.48
N LEU A 478 -19.16 -20.48 -9.40
CA LEU A 478 -19.76 -21.50 -10.27
C LEU A 478 -19.78 -21.06 -11.75
N ASP A 479 -20.11 -19.79 -12.03
CA ASP A 479 -20.04 -19.25 -13.40
C ASP A 479 -18.59 -19.28 -13.91
N PHE A 480 -17.61 -18.92 -13.08
CA PHE A 480 -16.17 -18.97 -13.43
C PHE A 480 -15.71 -20.40 -13.77
N GLU A 481 -16.05 -21.39 -12.94
CA GLU A 481 -15.76 -22.82 -13.20
C GLU A 481 -16.40 -23.29 -14.51
N ASN A 482 -17.55 -22.72 -14.89
CA ASN A 482 -18.26 -22.98 -16.15
C ASN A 482 -17.78 -22.10 -17.33
N LYS A 483 -16.58 -21.50 -17.25
CA LYS A 483 -15.96 -20.65 -18.28
C LYS A 483 -16.77 -19.39 -18.60
N ARG A 484 -17.49 -18.84 -17.62
CA ARG A 484 -18.27 -17.61 -17.74
C ARG A 484 -17.76 -16.56 -16.76
N LEU A 485 -17.37 -15.39 -17.28
CA LEU A 485 -17.02 -14.23 -16.47
C LEU A 485 -18.18 -13.25 -16.43
N ARG A 486 -18.70 -12.99 -15.24
CA ARG A 486 -19.75 -12.00 -15.04
C ARG A 486 -19.15 -10.61 -15.02
N SER A 487 -19.72 -9.71 -15.81
CA SER A 487 -19.40 -8.29 -15.74
C SER A 487 -20.30 -7.59 -14.72
N GLY A 488 -19.85 -6.43 -14.24
CA GLY A 488 -20.64 -5.53 -13.41
C GLY A 488 -21.70 -4.72 -14.16
N LEU A 489 -21.89 -4.94 -15.47
CA LEU A 489 -22.74 -4.15 -16.36
C LEU A 489 -24.04 -4.87 -16.70
N SER A 490 -25.11 -4.12 -17.01
CA SER A 490 -26.33 -4.70 -17.57
C SER A 490 -26.10 -5.27 -18.98
N GLU A 491 -27.04 -6.06 -19.50
CA GLU A 491 -26.95 -6.64 -20.84
C GLU A 491 -26.79 -5.58 -21.95
N ALA A 492 -27.55 -4.48 -21.86
CA ALA A 492 -27.50 -3.41 -22.84
C ALA A 492 -26.15 -2.67 -22.80
N GLU A 493 -25.65 -2.37 -21.61
CA GLU A 493 -24.35 -1.70 -21.40
C GLU A 493 -23.18 -2.58 -21.81
N LEU A 494 -23.19 -3.85 -21.40
CA LEU A 494 -22.15 -4.80 -21.74
C LEU A 494 -22.02 -4.96 -23.25
N SER A 495 -23.16 -5.15 -23.95
CA SER A 495 -23.17 -5.27 -25.40
C SER A 495 -22.59 -4.03 -26.09
N LYS A 496 -23.00 -2.84 -25.65
CA LYS A 496 -22.48 -1.56 -26.16
C LYS A 496 -20.97 -1.42 -25.92
N ASN A 497 -20.51 -1.72 -24.72
CA ASN A 497 -19.10 -1.56 -24.32
C ASN A 497 -18.19 -2.58 -25.01
N LEU A 498 -18.62 -3.84 -25.16
CA LEU A 498 -17.88 -4.86 -25.90
C LEU A 498 -17.75 -4.50 -27.39
N ILE A 499 -18.80 -3.98 -28.02
CA ILE A 499 -18.74 -3.48 -29.40
C ILE A 499 -17.77 -2.28 -29.50
N GLY A 500 -17.81 -1.37 -28.52
CA GLY A 500 -16.91 -0.22 -28.43
C GLY A 500 -15.45 -0.63 -28.31
N LEU A 501 -15.14 -1.55 -27.40
CA LEU A 501 -13.80 -2.13 -27.20
C LEU A 501 -13.30 -2.82 -28.46
N TYR A 502 -14.12 -3.67 -29.07
CA TYR A 502 -13.77 -4.40 -30.30
C TYR A 502 -13.42 -3.44 -31.45
N ARG A 503 -14.24 -2.41 -31.67
CA ARG A 503 -13.99 -1.39 -32.71
C ARG A 503 -12.73 -0.57 -32.42
N SER A 504 -12.58 -0.10 -31.17
CA SER A 504 -11.44 0.74 -30.78
C SER A 504 -10.12 -0.01 -30.90
N ASN A 505 -10.07 -1.27 -30.45
CA ASN A 505 -8.90 -2.14 -30.60
C ASN A 505 -8.56 -2.39 -32.07
N LYS A 506 -9.58 -2.63 -32.93
CA LYS A 506 -9.36 -2.80 -34.36
C LYS A 506 -8.75 -1.54 -35.02
N VAL A 507 -9.26 -0.35 -34.67
CA VAL A 507 -8.73 0.93 -35.17
C VAL A 507 -7.30 1.16 -34.67
N ALA A 508 -7.02 0.96 -33.38
CA ALA A 508 -5.68 1.14 -32.81
C ALA A 508 -4.63 0.27 -33.52
N ILE A 509 -5.01 -0.96 -33.87
CA ILE A 509 -4.14 -1.87 -34.61
C ILE A 509 -4.00 -1.46 -36.09
N GLU A 510 -5.06 -1.02 -36.75
CA GLU A 510 -5.02 -0.61 -38.16
C GLU A 510 -4.25 0.71 -38.37
N GLU A 511 -4.37 1.66 -37.43
CA GLU A 511 -3.72 2.97 -37.51
C GLU A 511 -2.29 2.95 -37.01
N GLY A 512 -2.06 2.42 -35.81
CA GLY A 512 -0.77 2.51 -35.13
C GLY A 512 0.02 1.22 -35.10
N GLY A 513 -0.59 0.08 -35.47
CA GLY A 513 -0.01 -1.23 -35.19
C GLY A 513 0.35 -1.30 -33.72
N ALA A 514 -0.62 -1.18 -32.81
CA ALA A 514 -0.35 -1.35 -31.39
C ALA A 514 -1.54 -2.05 -30.74
N ASN A 515 -1.24 -3.06 -29.94
CA ASN A 515 -2.23 -3.77 -29.16
C ASN A 515 -2.49 -2.99 -27.87
N THR A 516 -3.70 -2.45 -27.75
CA THR A 516 -4.05 -1.58 -26.62
C THR A 516 -5.08 -2.22 -25.70
N LEU A 517 -5.48 -3.48 -25.92
CA LEU A 517 -6.54 -4.14 -25.17
C LEU A 517 -5.95 -5.08 -24.12
N PHE A 518 -6.22 -4.78 -22.85
CA PHE A 518 -5.67 -5.51 -21.72
C PHE A 518 -6.77 -5.89 -20.72
N LEU A 519 -6.55 -7.01 -20.05
CA LEU A 519 -7.15 -7.35 -18.77
C LEU A 519 -6.25 -6.80 -17.66
N THR A 520 -6.80 -5.90 -16.85
CA THR A 520 -6.08 -5.37 -15.69
C THR A 520 -6.37 -6.22 -14.46
N LEU A 521 -5.34 -6.61 -13.71
CA LEU A 521 -5.46 -7.37 -12.48
C LEU A 521 -4.91 -6.54 -11.32
N GLY A 522 -5.78 -6.16 -10.40
CA GLY A 522 -5.46 -5.29 -9.28
C GLY A 522 -5.37 -3.81 -9.65
N LEU A 523 -5.77 -2.96 -8.71
CA LEU A 523 -5.66 -1.51 -8.79
C LEU A 523 -4.93 -0.98 -7.56
N LEU A 524 -4.02 -0.03 -7.75
CA LEU A 524 -3.54 0.83 -6.67
C LEU A 524 -4.53 1.97 -6.47
N ARG A 525 -5.15 2.04 -5.30
CA ARG A 525 -5.83 3.23 -4.80
C ARG A 525 -4.79 4.21 -4.28
N TRP A 526 -4.75 5.41 -4.83
CA TRP A 526 -3.80 6.45 -4.44
C TRP A 526 -4.46 7.84 -4.41
N TYR A 527 -3.75 8.81 -3.82
CA TYR A 527 -4.22 10.18 -3.63
C TYR A 527 -3.11 11.17 -4.00
N GLU A 528 -3.45 12.23 -4.74
CA GLU A 528 -2.48 13.25 -5.20
C GLU A 528 -1.77 13.96 -4.04
N THR A 529 -2.46 14.15 -2.91
CA THR A 529 -1.92 14.79 -1.70
C THR A 529 -2.60 14.24 -0.45
N ASP A 530 -1.98 14.43 0.72
CA ASP A 530 -2.53 14.06 2.02
C ASP A 530 -3.89 14.72 2.34
N ARG A 531 -4.21 15.84 1.69
CA ARG A 531 -5.48 16.57 1.86
C ARG A 531 -6.54 16.20 0.84
N SER A 532 -6.17 15.53 -0.26
CA SER A 532 -7.13 15.15 -1.30
C SER A 532 -8.10 14.10 -0.75
N ASN A 533 -9.40 14.29 -0.94
CA ASN A 533 -10.41 13.29 -0.57
C ASN A 533 -10.86 12.44 -1.76
N GLN A 534 -10.33 12.70 -2.96
CA GLN A 534 -10.71 11.97 -4.16
C GLN A 534 -9.70 10.85 -4.42
N ALA A 535 -10.16 9.60 -4.29
CA ALA A 535 -9.39 8.43 -4.65
C ALA A 535 -9.12 8.37 -6.15
N ARG A 536 -7.91 7.96 -6.51
CA ARG A 536 -7.45 7.65 -7.88
C ARG A 536 -7.10 6.17 -7.94
N TYR A 537 -7.28 5.58 -9.12
CA TYR A 537 -7.09 4.14 -9.30
C TYR A 537 -6.16 3.88 -10.48
N ALA A 538 -5.02 3.25 -10.22
CA ALA A 538 -4.05 2.88 -11.26
C ALA A 538 -4.00 1.35 -11.41
N PRO A 539 -4.18 0.78 -12.61
CA PRO A 539 -3.94 -0.64 -12.86
C PRO A 539 -2.55 -1.08 -12.42
N ILE A 540 -2.41 -2.28 -11.88
CA ILE A 540 -1.12 -2.83 -11.45
C ILE A 540 -0.57 -3.77 -12.52
N VAL A 541 -1.22 -4.91 -12.73
CA VAL A 541 -0.81 -5.91 -13.73
C VAL A 541 -1.71 -5.84 -14.95
N LEU A 542 -1.13 -6.02 -16.13
CA LEU A 542 -1.79 -5.92 -17.42
C LEU A 542 -1.52 -7.16 -18.25
N VAL A 543 -2.56 -7.93 -18.48
CA VAL A 543 -2.52 -9.16 -19.28
C VAL A 543 -3.06 -8.84 -20.68
N PRO A 544 -2.27 -9.03 -21.75
CA PRO A 544 -2.72 -8.82 -23.13
C PRO A 544 -3.83 -9.80 -23.52
N ILE A 545 -4.98 -9.30 -23.98
CA ILE A 545 -6.12 -10.17 -24.35
C ILE A 545 -6.71 -9.86 -25.72
N ASP A 546 -7.30 -10.87 -26.35
CA ASP A 546 -8.15 -10.75 -27.54
C ASP A 546 -9.63 -10.81 -27.15
N ILE A 547 -10.47 -9.97 -27.79
CA ILE A 547 -11.92 -10.13 -27.77
C ILE A 547 -12.36 -10.68 -29.12
N VAL A 548 -12.92 -11.89 -29.12
CA VAL A 548 -13.40 -12.57 -30.34
C VAL A 548 -14.91 -12.81 -30.24
N ARG A 549 -15.63 -12.58 -31.33
CA ARG A 549 -17.05 -12.93 -31.43
C ARG A 549 -17.21 -14.32 -32.02
N LYS A 550 -17.61 -15.32 -31.21
CA LYS A 550 -17.73 -16.73 -31.64
C LYS A 550 -18.95 -16.99 -32.56
N SER A 551 -20.08 -16.31 -32.32
CA SER A 551 -21.26 -16.34 -33.21
C SER A 551 -22.18 -15.14 -32.93
N ALA A 552 -23.24 -14.96 -33.71
CA ALA A 552 -24.23 -13.91 -33.46
C ALA A 552 -24.94 -14.04 -32.10
N ASN A 553 -25.12 -15.29 -31.61
CA ASN A 553 -25.91 -15.64 -30.42
C ASN A 553 -25.07 -16.09 -29.20
N SER A 554 -23.75 -16.34 -29.35
CA SER A 554 -22.92 -16.97 -28.31
C SER A 554 -22.01 -16.00 -27.54
N GLY A 555 -22.28 -14.70 -27.61
CA GLY A 555 -21.53 -13.66 -26.90
C GLY A 555 -20.10 -13.42 -27.40
N TYR A 556 -19.37 -12.57 -26.67
CA TYR A 556 -17.95 -12.32 -26.88
C TYR A 556 -17.12 -13.17 -25.93
N ILE A 557 -16.04 -13.75 -26.46
CA ILE A 557 -15.04 -14.47 -25.66
C ILE A 557 -13.80 -13.61 -25.47
N ILE A 558 -13.16 -13.79 -24.33
CA ILE A 558 -11.80 -13.33 -24.07
C ILE A 558 -10.84 -14.52 -24.03
N ARG A 559 -9.63 -14.28 -24.49
CA ARG A 559 -8.49 -15.20 -24.39
C ARG A 559 -7.20 -14.39 -24.30
N GLU A 560 -6.19 -14.95 -23.68
CA GLU A 560 -4.86 -14.37 -23.64
C GLU A 560 -4.23 -14.32 -25.04
N ARG A 561 -3.33 -13.36 -25.26
CA ARG A 561 -2.45 -13.34 -26.44
C ARG A 561 -1.13 -14.00 -26.09
N ASP A 562 -0.38 -14.36 -27.13
CA ASP A 562 1.00 -14.86 -27.02
C ASP A 562 1.97 -13.69 -26.76
N GLU A 563 1.69 -12.92 -25.70
CA GLU A 563 2.41 -11.75 -25.21
C GLU A 563 2.47 -11.83 -23.68
N ASP A 564 3.66 -11.63 -23.09
CA ASP A 564 3.83 -11.72 -21.64
C ASP A 564 3.00 -10.63 -20.93
N ALA A 565 2.43 -10.98 -19.77
CA ALA A 565 1.83 -10.02 -18.86
C ALA A 565 2.86 -8.99 -18.36
N GLN A 566 2.44 -7.75 -18.16
CA GLN A 566 3.34 -6.64 -17.87
C GLN A 566 2.89 -5.84 -16.65
N MET A 567 3.87 -5.34 -15.90
CA MET A 567 3.63 -4.34 -14.87
C MET A 567 3.26 -3.01 -15.51
N ASN A 568 2.36 -2.25 -14.88
CA ASN A 568 2.12 -0.88 -15.28
C ASN A 568 3.34 0.01 -14.96
N ILE A 569 4.24 0.13 -15.93
CA ILE A 569 5.48 0.90 -15.74
C ILE A 569 5.21 2.40 -15.61
N THR A 570 4.11 2.89 -16.21
CA THR A 570 3.69 4.29 -16.03
C THR A 570 3.37 4.58 -14.56
N LEU A 571 2.74 3.62 -13.86
CA LEU A 571 2.53 3.71 -12.43
C LEU A 571 3.86 3.70 -11.67
N LEU A 572 4.79 2.80 -11.99
CA LEU A 572 6.11 2.75 -11.33
C LEU A 572 6.87 4.08 -11.46
N GLU A 573 6.86 4.67 -12.65
CA GLU A 573 7.54 5.94 -12.88
C GLU A 573 6.82 7.12 -12.19
N MET A 574 5.48 7.14 -12.17
CA MET A 574 4.70 8.11 -11.38
C MET A 574 5.07 8.02 -9.88
N LEU A 575 5.12 6.80 -9.33
CA LEU A 575 5.50 6.57 -7.93
C LEU A 575 6.90 7.09 -7.64
N LYS A 576 7.84 6.88 -8.57
CA LYS A 576 9.22 7.33 -8.45
C LYS A 576 9.34 8.86 -8.56
N GLN A 577 8.72 9.47 -9.56
CA GLN A 577 8.86 10.91 -9.83
C GLN A 577 8.06 11.78 -8.85
N ASP A 578 6.80 11.43 -8.59
CA ASP A 578 5.89 12.28 -7.82
C ASP A 578 5.97 12.01 -6.32
N PHE A 579 6.32 10.78 -5.92
CA PHE A 579 6.28 10.34 -4.52
C PHE A 579 7.63 9.82 -3.99
N GLY A 580 8.67 9.74 -4.83
CA GLY A 580 9.99 9.22 -4.43
C GLY A 580 10.00 7.73 -4.08
N ILE A 581 8.96 6.98 -4.46
CA ILE A 581 8.80 5.55 -4.16
C ILE A 581 9.40 4.73 -5.31
N VAL A 582 10.45 3.96 -5.01
CA VAL A 582 11.10 3.07 -5.98
C VAL A 582 10.69 1.63 -5.68
N ILE A 583 10.10 0.95 -6.68
CA ILE A 583 9.74 -0.46 -6.59
C ILE A 583 10.65 -1.25 -7.54
N ASN A 584 11.40 -2.20 -7.00
CA ASN A 584 12.30 -3.07 -7.76
C ASN A 584 11.73 -4.49 -7.83
N GLY A 585 12.14 -5.26 -8.85
CA GLY A 585 11.79 -6.68 -8.97
C GLY A 585 10.40 -6.97 -9.56
N LEU A 586 9.79 -5.99 -10.22
CA LEU A 586 8.50 -6.12 -10.92
C LEU A 586 8.60 -5.99 -12.45
N ASP A 587 9.81 -5.90 -12.98
CA ASP A 587 10.08 -5.88 -14.42
C ASP A 587 11.34 -6.72 -14.72
N PRO A 588 11.20 -7.96 -15.24
CA PRO A 588 9.94 -8.64 -15.57
C PRO A 588 9.13 -9.01 -14.31
N LEU A 589 7.82 -9.29 -14.49
CA LEU A 589 6.96 -9.71 -13.38
C LEU A 589 7.42 -11.07 -12.79
N PRO A 590 7.37 -11.24 -11.46
CA PRO A 590 7.51 -12.55 -10.82
C PRO A 590 6.52 -13.56 -11.39
N ALA A 591 7.00 -14.77 -11.70
CA ALA A 591 6.21 -15.82 -12.32
C ALA A 591 6.37 -17.14 -11.57
N ASP A 592 5.32 -17.96 -11.57
CA ASP A 592 5.26 -19.31 -11.01
C ASP A 592 5.06 -20.38 -12.10
N GLU A 593 4.65 -21.60 -11.73
CA GLU A 593 4.39 -22.68 -12.70
C GLU A 593 3.16 -22.44 -13.60
N HIS A 594 2.32 -21.45 -13.28
CA HIS A 594 1.04 -21.18 -13.91
C HIS A 594 0.91 -19.80 -14.54
N GLY A 595 1.84 -18.88 -14.34
CA GLY A 595 1.79 -17.54 -14.92
C GLY A 595 2.46 -16.51 -14.03
N VAL A 596 1.87 -15.33 -13.92
CA VAL A 596 2.32 -14.27 -13.01
C VAL A 596 1.88 -14.58 -11.58
N ASP A 597 2.84 -14.54 -10.65
CA ASP A 597 2.55 -14.65 -9.21
C ASP A 597 1.97 -13.32 -8.69
N LEU A 598 0.66 -13.13 -8.90
CA LEU A 598 -0.07 -11.94 -8.44
C LEU A 598 0.06 -11.70 -6.93
N PRO A 599 -0.02 -12.71 -6.04
CA PRO A 599 0.25 -12.52 -4.62
C PRO A 599 1.59 -11.84 -4.32
N VAL A 600 2.69 -12.29 -4.94
CA VAL A 600 4.01 -11.68 -4.76
C VAL A 600 4.06 -10.27 -5.34
N VAL A 601 3.44 -10.04 -6.50
CA VAL A 601 3.37 -8.70 -7.11
C VAL A 601 2.64 -7.73 -6.18
N PHE A 602 1.47 -8.10 -5.66
CA PHE A 602 0.69 -7.25 -4.76
C PHE A 602 1.40 -7.02 -3.43
N ALA A 603 2.06 -8.03 -2.86
CA ALA A 603 2.87 -7.85 -1.65
C ALA A 603 4.00 -6.84 -1.87
N THR A 604 4.71 -6.95 -3.01
CA THR A 604 5.81 -6.05 -3.37
C THR A 604 5.32 -4.60 -3.53
N VAL A 605 4.20 -4.39 -4.23
CA VAL A 605 3.60 -3.05 -4.40
C VAL A 605 3.08 -2.51 -3.07
N ARG A 606 2.42 -3.33 -2.23
CA ARG A 606 1.95 -2.89 -0.90
C ARG A 606 3.10 -2.45 -0.02
N ASN A 607 4.19 -3.22 0.03
CA ASN A 607 5.39 -2.90 0.80
C ASN A 607 5.96 -1.53 0.41
N ALA A 608 6.04 -1.25 -0.89
CA ALA A 608 6.56 0.03 -1.38
C ALA A 608 5.69 1.24 -1.01
N VAL A 609 4.37 1.07 -0.89
CA VAL A 609 3.43 2.16 -0.57
C VAL A 609 3.00 2.18 0.91
N MET A 610 3.59 1.36 1.78
CA MET A 610 3.23 1.26 3.21
C MET A 610 3.23 2.60 3.94
N GLY A 611 4.13 3.52 3.58
CA GLY A 611 4.24 4.84 4.16
C GLY A 611 3.14 5.83 3.75
N GLN A 612 2.34 5.50 2.71
CA GLN A 612 1.34 6.41 2.14
C GLN A 612 -0.04 6.23 2.79
N LYS A 613 -0.55 7.28 3.42
CA LYS A 613 -1.85 7.26 4.12
C LYS A 613 -3.00 7.07 3.13
N ARG A 614 -3.95 6.17 3.45
CA ARG A 614 -5.15 5.84 2.66
C ARG A 614 -4.90 5.07 1.34
N TRP A 615 -3.64 4.91 0.92
CA TRP A 615 -3.31 4.13 -0.27
C TRP A 615 -3.45 2.64 0.00
N ASP A 616 -3.93 1.87 -0.98
CA ASP A 616 -4.10 0.42 -0.83
C ASP A 616 -4.23 -0.28 -2.19
N ILE A 617 -4.08 -1.60 -2.21
CA ILE A 617 -4.35 -2.41 -3.40
C ILE A 617 -5.76 -2.98 -3.34
N ILE A 618 -6.55 -2.68 -4.37
CA ILE A 618 -7.88 -3.22 -4.59
C ILE A 618 -7.75 -4.40 -5.56
N GLN A 619 -8.09 -5.59 -5.08
CA GLN A 619 -8.07 -6.82 -5.88
C GLN A 619 -9.36 -6.93 -6.71
N SER A 620 -9.35 -6.34 -7.89
CA SER A 620 -10.45 -6.42 -8.86
C SER A 620 -9.88 -6.48 -10.27
N ALA A 621 -10.70 -6.94 -11.23
CA ALA A 621 -10.31 -7.13 -12.61
C ALA A 621 -11.18 -6.32 -13.57
N TYR A 622 -10.55 -5.75 -14.60
CA TYR A 622 -11.23 -4.92 -15.60
C TYR A 622 -10.70 -5.21 -16.99
N ILE A 623 -11.57 -5.17 -18.00
CA ILE A 623 -11.16 -5.21 -19.40
C ILE A 623 -11.21 -3.79 -19.95
N GLY A 624 -10.12 -3.32 -20.53
CA GLY A 624 -10.07 -1.95 -21.04
C GLY A 624 -9.00 -1.68 -22.09
N VAL A 625 -9.05 -0.47 -22.63
CA VAL A 625 -8.05 0.02 -23.57
C VAL A 625 -7.01 0.86 -22.83
N PHE A 626 -5.74 0.46 -22.91
CA PHE A 626 -4.58 1.11 -22.30
C PHE A 626 -3.46 1.23 -23.34
N SER A 627 -2.84 2.41 -23.44
CA SER A 627 -1.83 2.71 -24.45
C SER A 627 -0.43 2.75 -23.85
N PHE A 628 0.44 1.80 -24.21
CA PHE A 628 1.83 1.69 -23.73
C PHE A 628 2.90 2.23 -24.67
N SER A 629 2.55 2.48 -25.94
CA SER A 629 3.53 2.80 -26.99
C SER A 629 4.44 3.99 -26.64
N GLN A 630 3.89 4.98 -25.94
CA GLN A 630 4.63 6.18 -25.57
C GLN A 630 5.67 5.94 -24.46
N PHE A 631 5.43 4.98 -23.56
CA PHE A 631 6.37 4.64 -22.49
C PHE A 631 7.61 3.91 -23.03
N VAL A 632 7.46 2.92 -23.92
CA VAL A 632 8.60 2.20 -24.52
C VAL A 632 9.52 3.18 -25.24
N MET A 633 8.94 4.10 -26.00
CA MET A 633 9.69 5.19 -26.65
C MET A 633 10.38 6.10 -25.63
N TRP A 634 9.71 6.47 -24.54
CA TRP A 634 10.31 7.26 -23.47
C TRP A 634 11.50 6.55 -22.83
N ASN A 635 11.39 5.26 -22.54
CA ASN A 635 12.43 4.46 -21.90
C ASN A 635 13.66 4.31 -22.80
N ASP A 636 13.45 4.10 -24.11
CA ASP A 636 14.54 4.06 -25.09
C ASP A 636 15.22 5.42 -25.23
N VAL A 637 14.44 6.51 -25.30
CA VAL A 637 15.00 7.88 -25.35
C VAL A 637 15.84 8.14 -24.10
N ARG A 638 15.31 7.88 -22.90
CA ARG A 638 16.01 8.18 -21.64
C ARG A 638 17.29 7.37 -21.46
N ASN A 639 17.23 6.05 -21.70
CA ASN A 639 18.34 5.15 -21.40
C ASN A 639 19.37 5.04 -22.54
N ARG A 640 19.00 5.38 -23.77
CA ARG A 640 19.88 5.24 -24.95
C ARG A 640 20.20 6.57 -25.62
N ILE A 641 19.92 7.72 -25.00
CA ILE A 641 20.13 9.02 -25.64
C ILE A 641 21.56 9.21 -26.15
N GLU A 642 22.55 8.80 -25.37
CA GLU A 642 23.97 8.92 -25.76
C GLU A 642 24.33 8.08 -26.99
N GLU A 643 23.66 6.94 -27.17
CA GLU A 643 23.82 6.10 -28.36
C GLU A 643 23.09 6.71 -29.56
N LEU A 644 21.85 7.18 -29.34
CA LEU A 644 21.02 7.82 -30.35
C LEU A 644 21.70 9.10 -30.90
N GLU A 645 22.35 9.87 -30.03
CA GLU A 645 23.12 11.08 -30.37
C GLU A 645 24.31 10.82 -31.30
N LYS A 646 24.79 9.57 -31.42
CA LYS A 646 25.85 9.24 -32.39
C LYS A 646 25.38 9.42 -33.83
N ASN A 647 24.08 9.34 -34.08
CA ASN A 647 23.52 9.57 -35.41
C ASN A 647 23.42 11.08 -35.70
N LYS A 648 24.00 11.52 -36.83
CA LYS A 648 24.04 12.94 -37.24
C LYS A 648 22.65 13.60 -37.33
N ILE A 649 21.62 12.85 -37.73
CA ILE A 649 20.24 13.35 -37.83
C ILE A 649 19.64 13.55 -36.45
N VAL A 650 19.78 12.55 -35.57
CA VAL A 650 19.24 12.61 -34.20
C VAL A 650 19.89 13.74 -33.41
N LYS A 651 21.21 13.86 -33.48
CA LYS A 651 21.95 14.98 -32.87
C LYS A 651 21.44 16.33 -33.37
N SER A 652 21.16 16.45 -34.66
CA SER A 652 20.62 17.69 -35.24
C SER A 652 19.21 18.03 -34.71
N LEU A 653 18.37 17.02 -34.48
CA LEU A 653 17.06 17.21 -33.88
C LEU A 653 17.15 17.69 -32.43
N ILE A 654 18.10 17.14 -31.66
CA ILE A 654 18.41 17.49 -30.27
C ILE A 654 18.98 18.90 -30.17
N ASP A 655 19.99 19.23 -30.99
CA ASP A 655 20.65 20.54 -31.01
C ASP A 655 19.77 21.64 -31.63
N GLY A 656 18.76 21.25 -32.42
CA GLY A 656 17.91 22.18 -33.17
C GLY A 656 18.58 22.93 -34.31
N LYS A 657 19.75 22.46 -34.73
CA LYS A 657 20.52 22.91 -35.89
C LYS A 657 21.19 21.69 -36.50
N LEU A 658 21.55 21.76 -37.77
CA LEU A 658 22.30 20.68 -38.41
C LEU A 658 23.66 20.52 -37.71
N ALA A 659 23.93 19.30 -37.26
CA ALA A 659 25.19 18.89 -36.65
C ALA A 659 26.27 18.55 -37.70
N TRP A 660 25.93 18.64 -38.98
CA TRP A 660 26.82 18.51 -40.13
C TRP A 660 26.53 19.63 -41.14
N ASP A 661 27.46 19.89 -42.04
CA ASP A 661 27.28 20.82 -43.15
C ASP A 661 26.88 20.01 -44.40
N PRO A 662 25.61 20.04 -44.85
CA PRO A 662 25.20 19.30 -46.04
C PRO A 662 25.73 19.96 -47.30
N GLU A 663 26.27 19.16 -48.21
CA GLU A 663 26.55 19.65 -49.56
C GLU A 663 25.25 19.92 -50.33
N PRO A 664 25.17 20.98 -51.14
CA PRO A 664 24.02 21.23 -52.00
C PRO A 664 23.78 20.05 -52.95
N MET A 665 22.57 19.48 -52.90
CA MET A 665 22.15 18.43 -53.82
C MET A 665 21.52 19.09 -55.05
N GLU A 666 22.25 19.09 -56.17
CA GLU A 666 21.72 19.55 -57.46
C GLU A 666 21.47 18.34 -58.37
N GLU A 667 20.26 18.29 -58.98
CA GLU A 667 19.98 17.33 -60.04
C GLU A 667 20.88 17.67 -61.24
N GLY A 668 21.89 16.85 -61.50
CA GLY A 668 22.76 17.00 -62.68
C GLY A 668 22.02 16.73 -63.99
N GLU A 669 22.58 17.15 -65.13
CA GLU A 669 21.99 16.90 -66.47
C GLU A 669 21.92 15.41 -66.84
N LYS A 670 22.71 14.55 -66.17
CA LYS A 670 22.73 13.09 -66.35
C LYS A 670 22.95 12.40 -64.99
N VAL A 671 22.18 11.36 -64.73
CA VAL A 671 22.35 10.46 -63.58
C VAL A 671 23.13 9.24 -64.07
N SER A 672 24.21 8.85 -63.39
CA SER A 672 24.98 7.66 -63.76
C SER A 672 24.22 6.38 -63.38
N GLU A 673 24.13 5.42 -64.30
CA GLU A 673 23.51 4.11 -64.04
C GLU A 673 24.49 3.08 -63.42
N ASP A 674 25.79 3.39 -63.39
CA ASP A 674 26.86 2.44 -63.05
C ASP A 674 26.85 1.98 -61.57
N GLU A 675 26.29 2.77 -60.66
CA GLU A 675 26.26 2.49 -59.21
C GLU A 675 24.87 2.04 -58.69
N ALA A 676 23.84 2.06 -59.54
CA ALA A 676 22.45 1.80 -59.16
C ALA A 676 21.93 0.49 -59.78
N LEU A 677 21.56 -0.47 -58.94
CA LEU A 677 20.81 -1.65 -59.35
C LEU A 677 19.34 -1.27 -59.61
N ILE A 678 19.05 -0.90 -60.86
CA ILE A 678 17.71 -0.49 -61.29
C ILE A 678 16.84 -1.74 -61.47
N THR A 679 16.17 -2.14 -60.38
CA THR A 679 15.27 -3.31 -60.37
C THR A 679 13.84 -2.98 -60.82
N ILE A 680 13.52 -1.69 -60.98
CA ILE A 680 12.20 -1.17 -61.34
C ILE A 680 12.38 0.10 -62.20
N PRO A 681 11.55 0.34 -63.24
CA PRO A 681 11.61 1.59 -64.02
C PRO A 681 11.55 2.82 -63.11
N ALA A 682 12.48 3.76 -63.28
CA ALA A 682 12.59 4.98 -62.50
C ALA A 682 12.77 6.18 -63.44
N ASP A 683 12.11 7.29 -63.14
CA ASP A 683 12.34 8.56 -63.83
C ASP A 683 13.64 9.23 -63.33
N ALA A 684 14.06 10.32 -63.98
CA ALA A 684 15.33 10.99 -63.67
C ALA A 684 15.44 11.43 -62.19
N SER A 685 14.38 11.96 -61.60
CA SER A 685 14.37 12.39 -60.19
C SER A 685 14.39 11.19 -59.23
N GLN A 686 13.75 10.08 -59.60
CA GLN A 686 13.82 8.83 -58.82
C GLN A 686 15.22 8.20 -58.88
N LEU A 687 15.87 8.20 -60.04
CA LEU A 687 17.25 7.72 -60.20
C LEU A 687 18.22 8.58 -59.40
N PHE A 688 18.08 9.91 -59.43
CA PHE A 688 18.88 10.83 -58.63
C PHE A 688 18.76 10.52 -57.13
N ALA A 689 17.55 10.25 -56.64
CA ALA A 689 17.34 9.83 -55.25
C ALA A 689 18.03 8.50 -54.90
N ILE A 690 18.01 7.53 -55.84
CA ILE A 690 18.65 6.21 -55.65
C ILE A 690 20.18 6.35 -55.59
N GLU A 691 20.77 7.12 -56.50
CA GLU A 691 22.21 7.40 -56.53
C GLU A 691 22.65 8.15 -55.26
N THR A 692 21.90 9.18 -54.86
CA THR A 692 22.18 9.96 -53.64
C THR A 692 22.17 9.07 -52.40
N ALA A 693 21.20 8.15 -52.28
CA ALA A 693 21.17 7.18 -51.20
C ALA A 693 22.33 6.17 -51.26
N ALA A 694 22.74 5.74 -52.46
CA ALA A 694 23.87 4.83 -52.66
C ALA A 694 25.18 5.42 -52.12
N LYS A 695 25.40 6.73 -52.34
CA LYS A 695 26.54 7.51 -51.81
C LYS A 695 26.53 7.67 -50.29
N GLY A 696 25.45 7.28 -49.60
CA GLY A 696 25.33 7.37 -48.14
C GLY A 696 24.81 8.73 -47.66
N GLU A 697 24.27 9.55 -48.55
CA GLU A 697 23.71 10.85 -48.21
C GLU A 697 22.32 10.75 -47.59
N SER A 698 21.99 11.73 -46.73
CA SER A 698 20.69 11.82 -46.06
C SER A 698 19.90 12.99 -46.64
N PHE A 699 18.71 12.72 -47.18
CA PHE A 699 17.91 13.73 -47.87
C PHE A 699 16.40 13.58 -47.59
N VAL A 700 15.65 14.63 -47.89
CA VAL A 700 14.19 14.62 -47.81
C VAL A 700 13.62 14.53 -49.22
N LEU A 701 12.90 13.44 -49.51
CA LEU A 701 12.25 13.24 -50.80
C LEU A 701 10.80 13.71 -50.76
N HIS A 702 10.51 14.80 -51.46
CA HIS A 702 9.14 15.32 -51.61
C HIS A 702 8.52 14.82 -52.92
N GLY A 703 7.32 14.24 -52.85
CA GLY A 703 6.56 13.83 -54.03
C GLY A 703 5.06 14.10 -53.87
N PRO A 704 4.37 14.73 -54.84
CA PRO A 704 2.92 14.82 -54.85
C PRO A 704 2.22 13.44 -54.83
N PRO A 705 0.91 13.36 -54.53
CA PRO A 705 0.15 12.12 -54.67
C PRO A 705 0.23 11.60 -56.11
N GLY A 706 0.51 10.30 -56.28
CA GLY A 706 0.57 9.66 -57.60
C GLY A 706 1.96 9.65 -58.27
N THR A 707 2.99 10.31 -57.72
CA THR A 707 4.33 10.40 -58.33
C THR A 707 5.25 9.22 -58.00
N GLY A 708 4.70 8.01 -57.82
CA GLY A 708 5.53 6.81 -57.64
C GLY A 708 6.29 6.68 -56.32
N LYS A 709 6.00 7.45 -55.25
CA LYS A 709 6.76 7.40 -53.97
C LYS A 709 7.07 5.99 -53.43
N SER A 710 6.08 5.11 -53.37
CA SER A 710 6.29 3.72 -52.91
C SER A 710 7.17 2.90 -53.85
N GLN A 711 7.16 3.23 -55.15
CA GLN A 711 8.03 2.63 -56.15
C GLN A 711 9.48 3.09 -55.95
N THR A 712 9.70 4.39 -55.73
CA THR A 712 11.02 4.95 -55.40
C THR A 712 11.60 4.31 -54.13
N ILE A 713 10.78 4.17 -53.07
CA ILE A 713 11.20 3.48 -51.83
C ILE A 713 11.58 2.02 -52.11
N THR A 714 10.80 1.31 -52.93
CA THR A 714 11.10 -0.09 -53.26
C THR A 714 12.43 -0.21 -54.00
N ALA A 715 12.69 0.68 -54.97
CA ALA A 715 13.93 0.71 -55.72
C ALA A 715 15.15 1.07 -54.83
N LEU A 716 14.99 2.03 -53.92
CA LEU A 716 16.00 2.38 -52.91
C LEU A 716 16.39 1.18 -52.04
N ILE A 717 15.39 0.45 -51.52
CA ILE A 717 15.62 -0.74 -50.68
C ILE A 717 16.32 -1.83 -51.50
N ALA A 718 15.84 -2.12 -52.71
CA ALA A 718 16.43 -3.13 -53.57
C ALA A 718 17.89 -2.82 -53.94
N ASN A 719 18.20 -1.56 -54.25
CA ASN A 719 19.56 -1.13 -54.55
C ASN A 719 20.48 -1.30 -53.34
N ALA A 720 20.06 -0.84 -52.16
CA ALA A 720 20.84 -0.98 -50.93
C ALA A 720 21.10 -2.46 -50.57
N LEU A 721 20.09 -3.33 -50.69
CA LEU A 721 20.26 -4.77 -50.49
C LEU A 721 21.26 -5.38 -51.48
N GLY A 722 21.20 -4.98 -52.75
CA GLY A 722 22.15 -5.44 -53.77
C GLY A 722 23.59 -4.98 -53.53
N GLN A 723 23.79 -3.86 -52.83
CA GLN A 723 25.08 -3.39 -52.33
C GLN A 723 25.52 -4.08 -51.02
N GLY A 724 24.76 -5.08 -50.53
CA GLY A 724 25.05 -5.80 -49.29
C GLY A 724 24.74 -5.01 -48.01
N LYS A 725 23.98 -3.92 -48.10
CA LYS A 725 23.57 -3.12 -46.93
C LYS A 725 22.29 -3.70 -46.31
N THR A 726 22.12 -3.52 -45.00
CA THR A 726 20.86 -3.80 -44.29
C THR A 726 19.97 -2.55 -44.29
N VAL A 727 18.66 -2.73 -44.44
CA VAL A 727 17.71 -1.61 -44.51
C VAL A 727 16.61 -1.76 -43.46
N LEU A 728 16.40 -0.72 -42.66
CA LEU A 728 15.24 -0.57 -41.79
C LEU A 728 14.27 0.44 -42.42
N PHE A 729 13.11 -0.02 -42.86
CA PHE A 729 12.05 0.85 -43.38
C PHE A 729 11.00 1.10 -42.30
N VAL A 730 10.81 2.37 -41.94
CA VAL A 730 9.85 2.82 -40.91
C VAL A 730 8.80 3.70 -41.55
N ALA A 731 7.52 3.49 -41.21
CA ALA A 731 6.42 4.33 -41.64
C ALA A 731 5.35 4.43 -40.54
N GLU A 732 4.67 5.57 -40.47
CA GLU A 732 3.63 5.83 -39.46
C GLU A 732 2.41 4.90 -39.62
N LYS A 733 2.06 4.54 -40.86
CA LYS A 733 0.85 3.76 -41.15
C LYS A 733 1.17 2.37 -41.71
N MET A 734 0.50 1.37 -41.16
CA MET A 734 0.54 -0.03 -41.63
C MET A 734 0.26 -0.21 -43.13
N ALA A 735 -0.58 0.64 -43.71
CA ALA A 735 -0.88 0.61 -45.14
C ALA A 735 0.36 0.90 -46.00
N ALA A 736 1.24 1.81 -45.57
CA ALA A 736 2.46 2.14 -46.30
C ALA A 736 3.46 0.98 -46.27
N LEU A 737 3.65 0.37 -45.09
CA LEU A 737 4.49 -0.82 -44.91
C LEU A 737 4.00 -1.97 -45.80
N SER A 738 2.70 -2.28 -45.73
CA SER A 738 2.05 -3.32 -46.53
C SER A 738 2.20 -3.12 -48.04
N VAL A 739 2.15 -1.88 -48.52
CA VAL A 739 2.28 -1.57 -49.96
C VAL A 739 3.72 -1.79 -50.44
N VAL A 740 4.71 -1.35 -49.67
CA VAL A 740 6.13 -1.53 -50.02
C VAL A 740 6.51 -3.00 -49.95
N GLN A 741 6.09 -3.71 -48.91
CA GLN A 741 6.30 -5.15 -48.77
C GLN A 741 5.77 -5.92 -49.98
N LYS A 742 4.52 -5.65 -50.40
CA LYS A 742 3.92 -6.31 -51.57
C LYS A 742 4.70 -6.05 -52.85
N ARG A 743 5.34 -4.88 -52.98
CA ARG A 743 6.18 -4.54 -54.13
C ARG A 743 7.52 -5.27 -54.08
N LEU A 744 8.18 -5.33 -52.92
CA LEU A 744 9.40 -6.11 -52.70
C LEU A 744 9.17 -7.61 -52.98
N SER A 745 8.04 -8.15 -52.50
CA SER A 745 7.64 -9.54 -52.78
C SER A 745 7.41 -9.80 -54.27
N LYS A 746 6.83 -8.84 -55.02
CA LYS A 746 6.64 -8.96 -56.47
C LYS A 746 7.95 -9.01 -57.27
N ILE A 747 9.02 -8.40 -56.78
CA ILE A 747 10.35 -8.44 -57.40
C ILE A 747 11.23 -9.54 -56.82
N GLY A 748 10.67 -10.49 -56.06
CA GLY A 748 11.39 -11.65 -55.53
C GLY A 748 12.16 -11.40 -54.23
N LEU A 749 12.11 -10.18 -53.67
CA LEU A 749 12.81 -9.84 -52.43
C LEU A 749 11.99 -10.12 -51.15
N GLY A 750 10.77 -10.65 -51.30
CA GLY A 750 9.86 -10.97 -50.19
C GLY A 750 10.49 -11.80 -49.06
N PRO A 751 11.24 -12.88 -49.35
CA PRO A 751 11.90 -13.67 -48.31
C PRO A 751 12.94 -12.90 -47.50
N PHE A 752 13.55 -11.85 -48.06
CA PHE A 752 14.56 -11.02 -47.38
C PHE A 752 13.93 -9.87 -46.57
N CYS A 753 12.62 -9.69 -46.64
CA CYS A 753 11.90 -8.77 -45.78
C CYS A 753 11.62 -9.47 -44.45
N LEU A 754 11.88 -8.80 -43.31
CA LEU A 754 11.38 -9.21 -42.00
C LEU A 754 10.33 -8.21 -41.55
N GLU A 755 9.10 -8.66 -41.33
CA GLU A 755 8.00 -7.81 -40.90
C GLU A 755 7.98 -7.70 -39.37
N LEU A 756 8.61 -6.66 -38.86
CA LEU A 756 8.54 -6.26 -37.46
C LEU A 756 7.25 -5.46 -37.24
N HIS A 757 6.09 -6.11 -37.37
CA HIS A 757 4.85 -5.53 -36.85
C HIS A 757 4.89 -5.59 -35.33
N SER A 758 4.37 -4.57 -34.66
CA SER A 758 4.05 -4.65 -33.23
C SER A 758 3.38 -5.99 -32.91
N ASN A 759 3.81 -6.69 -31.87
CA ASN A 759 3.17 -7.78 -31.09
C ASN A 759 2.12 -8.70 -31.78
N LYS A 760 2.05 -8.77 -33.10
CA LYS A 760 1.09 -9.53 -33.92
C LYS A 760 1.79 -10.61 -34.72
N SER A 761 3.09 -10.45 -34.97
CA SER A 761 3.93 -11.52 -35.47
C SER A 761 4.10 -12.51 -34.32
N LYS A 762 3.32 -13.59 -34.33
CA LYS A 762 3.49 -14.66 -33.34
C LYS A 762 4.95 -15.09 -33.39
N LYS A 763 5.52 -15.51 -32.26
CA LYS A 763 6.90 -16.02 -32.22
C LYS A 763 7.10 -17.14 -33.26
N SER A 764 6.06 -17.93 -33.50
CA SER A 764 5.97 -18.94 -34.56
C SER A 764 6.18 -18.38 -35.98
N ASP A 765 5.61 -17.22 -36.28
CA ASP A 765 5.63 -16.62 -37.62
C ASP A 765 7.01 -16.05 -37.94
N VAL A 766 7.64 -15.39 -36.96
CA VAL A 766 9.03 -14.91 -37.05
C VAL A 766 10.00 -16.07 -37.24
N ILE A 767 9.84 -17.15 -36.45
CA ILE A 767 10.65 -18.37 -36.60
C ILE A 767 10.44 -19.00 -37.98
N GLY A 768 9.19 -19.04 -38.47
CA GLY A 768 8.85 -19.53 -39.79
C GLY A 768 9.53 -18.73 -40.91
N GLN A 769 9.58 -17.41 -40.77
CA GLN A 769 10.25 -16.52 -41.73
C GLN A 769 11.77 -16.69 -41.72
N LEU A 770 12.38 -16.80 -40.53
CA LEU A 770 13.81 -17.08 -40.40
C LEU A 770 14.19 -18.45 -41.00
N LYS A 771 13.32 -19.44 -40.83
CA LYS A 771 13.47 -20.77 -41.45
C LYS A 771 13.37 -20.69 -42.97
N MET A 772 12.42 -19.93 -43.51
CA MET A 772 12.29 -19.73 -44.96
C MET A 772 13.57 -19.11 -45.54
N VAL A 773 14.18 -18.14 -44.85
CA VAL A 773 15.45 -17.53 -45.27
C VAL A 773 16.61 -18.52 -45.21
N SER A 774 16.70 -19.35 -44.17
CA SER A 774 17.78 -20.34 -44.04
C SER A 774 17.70 -21.47 -45.06
N GLU A 775 16.52 -21.72 -45.62
CA GLU A 775 16.28 -22.70 -46.69
C GLU A 775 16.59 -22.15 -48.09
N ILE A 776 16.83 -20.84 -48.24
CA ILE A 776 17.27 -20.24 -49.51
C ILE A 776 18.73 -20.64 -49.76
N THR A 777 18.89 -21.59 -50.68
CA THR A 777 20.19 -22.04 -51.20
C THR A 777 20.65 -21.10 -52.32
N LYS A 778 21.96 -20.78 -52.36
CA LYS A 778 22.61 -20.02 -53.44
C LYS A 778 22.67 -20.86 -54.73
N ASP A 779 21.54 -21.27 -55.28
CA ASP A 779 21.48 -22.23 -56.40
C ASP A 779 21.38 -21.58 -57.79
N LYS A 780 21.34 -20.24 -57.90
CA LYS A 780 21.38 -19.55 -59.19
C LYS A 780 22.67 -18.76 -59.36
N SER A 781 23.46 -19.15 -60.36
CA SER A 781 24.71 -18.47 -60.70
C SER A 781 24.43 -17.07 -61.26
N PRO A 782 25.37 -16.12 -61.12
CA PRO A 782 25.30 -14.79 -61.73
C PRO A 782 25.08 -14.80 -63.27
N GLU A 783 25.42 -15.90 -63.96
CA GLU A 783 25.36 -16.01 -65.43
C GLU A 783 23.91 -15.99 -65.97
N GLU A 784 22.91 -16.49 -65.23
CA GLU A 784 21.49 -16.37 -65.64
C GLU A 784 20.98 -14.92 -65.54
N TYR A 785 21.58 -14.14 -64.64
CA TYR A 785 21.22 -12.73 -64.43
C TYR A 785 21.86 -11.84 -65.49
N GLU A 786 23.15 -12.05 -65.83
CA GLU A 786 23.82 -11.39 -66.96
C GLU A 786 23.07 -11.63 -68.27
N ARG A 787 22.65 -12.88 -68.50
CA ARG A 787 21.92 -13.26 -69.72
C ARG A 787 20.53 -12.64 -69.84
N SER A 788 19.89 -12.33 -68.71
CA SER A 788 18.59 -11.64 -68.66
C SER A 788 18.74 -10.12 -68.74
N ALA A 789 19.84 -9.57 -68.22
CA ALA A 789 20.19 -8.16 -68.33
C ALA A 789 20.61 -7.77 -69.77
N GLU A 790 21.27 -8.67 -70.50
CA GLU A 790 21.57 -8.47 -71.94
C GLU A 790 20.34 -8.57 -72.87
N GLN A 791 19.20 -9.09 -72.37
CA GLN A 791 17.95 -9.23 -73.14
C GLN A 791 16.95 -8.08 -72.94
N LEU A 792 17.14 -7.26 -71.90
CA LEU A 792 16.39 -6.03 -71.64
C LEU A 792 17.12 -4.84 -72.27
#